data_AF-A0A0C2WKK0-F1
#
_entry.id   AF-A0A0C2WKK0-F1
#
_cell.length_a   1.000
_cell.length_b   1.000
_cell.length_c   1.000
_cell.angle_alpha   90.00
_cell.angle_beta   90.00
_cell.angle_gamma   90.00
#
_symmetry.space_group_name_H-M   'P 1'
#
loop_
_entity.id
_entity.type
_entity.pdbx_description
1 polymer ?
#
loop_
_entity_poly.entity_id
_entity_poly.type
_entity_poly.pdbx_seq_one_letter_code
_entity_poly.pdbx_strand_id
1 'polypeptide(L)'
;MMKTRRAKKSANAAASEAGPSSDQPEEPRFTVAIPDDLDLDALSSIFPNVEFSTPSSEIVAAIYRLLVQQATDLNDTQRELEEARAEAEKKDVELDQALQDRETMSKDLEQSLESCQADLHKIKQERDQLLTSQAALKAQITTIHATQTTSTAEVDGLKVRVEDVEREKRDLVVVISRLKQEGEEREDEIQTLRLNLKEARQDHQTLESQIRELRSAETSTKFKFDTLNQQFQLVQGEAERTANELNSKTEEFSKYRRTKSAEMTNLQASYDSLKQNFESVQASLKALQSSHTQQSHQLTQALARVQDLTGQLAEQEATYASEANGLRRLVSMMEEREQQAKEIVESIEKEWAGVGEKAEQREATLRDEVDRERRAREEAEKRLYQLETVLDRMGRGELPLPSRSTPTTPLRTPRTADVSTMDVMMGLSPTVAMASKTQKSGKTFTEVYADYVRLQDEYAQKCAEYDHMDRTLTSVLAQIEERAPVLSQQRAEYERLQSEASELAVQLSNAISEREAQTHLAQENGQKLGKSVRENELLQKQLEDLGRQVQSLLREIARRDDPTLVNAEEVDVQPMVAEDTDTLISNNLVLFKSISSLQEQSQKLLRIVRELSSKMENEEREYKDSMEREQSEAIREAHEAMQELAAQLDRQKKNSDNVIQAYVKERDALKAMLARAEKAVGGPLTTGTSGDAAGSTTRVEGQSGSLVKELVEVQSQFEAYKTEMGIDSVRLRDDLVASQREVAQLSAALAKANAKIEFLTDRHRMHQEQFSLHAKDIDDLTKRNQKLFDQWTRIDIECSRATEDFQIANGRIEQLRNECANLRAEKKIWESVQGRLVEENKTLALERSHLSDLMANVQKMHNDLERSGENDRRRLESQLQMLEGQGQDLRVQLSQERDTIRHIGLQKDIELKELQNRLDKGIQELSKTRENLVGAETSKKHLEERISDLTKQIYGSEEKLAVYERRPSATSGTSQTGEQGISREQQLESEVAELRSALKVAELDLAAAKGHVQQFKEISQASEEALSNLNSTYDDYKASTEGQISRHQVEYAALQERLEAVQEELAQLRNRHSELQKTFDDEKAAWTNDKRTLEGTIVDLSTSEKHAETDRSSRENEIRQLEERAKRKSGIPTKSLLTQILSSPLRP
;
A
#
# COMPACT_ATOMS: atom_id res chain seq x y z
N MET A 1 -88.25 -133.35 62.59
CA MET A 1 -89.26 -134.09 61.82
C MET A 1 -88.97 -133.84 60.34
N MET A 2 -88.69 -134.80 59.45
CA MET A 2 -88.57 -136.28 59.59
C MET A 2 -87.87 -136.70 60.91
N LYS A 3 -88.25 -137.76 61.66
CA LYS A 3 -88.52 -139.18 61.32
C LYS A 3 -87.23 -139.82 60.80
N THR A 4 -86.51 -140.65 61.55
CA THR A 4 -86.88 -141.73 62.51
C THR A 4 -86.29 -141.54 63.92
N ARG A 5 -86.70 -142.22 65.02
CA ARG A 5 -87.92 -143.00 65.46
C ARG A 5 -87.68 -143.45 66.94
N ARG A 6 -88.74 -143.67 67.75
CA ARG A 6 -88.95 -144.54 68.99
C ARG A 6 -87.74 -145.10 69.80
N ALA A 7 -87.80 -145.48 71.10
CA ALA A 7 -88.73 -145.43 72.28
C ALA A 7 -88.13 -146.41 73.37
N LYS A 8 -88.59 -146.62 74.62
CA LYS A 8 -89.26 -145.89 75.74
C LYS A 8 -89.34 -146.89 76.94
N LYS A 9 -89.49 -146.40 78.20
CA LYS A 9 -90.03 -147.09 79.42
C LYS A 9 -89.01 -147.55 80.48
N SER A 10 -89.52 -148.02 81.64
CA SER A 10 -88.94 -147.96 82.98
C SER A 10 -89.54 -149.01 83.97
N ALA A 11 -88.83 -149.20 85.10
CA ALA A 11 -89.28 -149.50 86.49
C ALA A 11 -89.84 -150.88 86.96
N ASN A 12 -89.48 -151.17 88.23
CA ASN A 12 -90.17 -151.89 89.34
C ASN A 12 -89.99 -153.40 89.70
N ALA A 13 -89.41 -153.59 90.91
CA ALA A 13 -90.02 -154.17 92.14
C ALA A 13 -90.10 -155.70 92.42
N ALA A 14 -90.30 -155.98 93.73
CA ALA A 14 -90.46 -157.25 94.47
C ALA A 14 -90.90 -156.89 95.93
N ALA A 15 -91.50 -157.72 96.80
CA ALA A 15 -92.23 -159.00 96.68
C ALA A 15 -92.91 -159.37 98.05
N SER A 16 -93.69 -160.46 98.07
CA SER A 16 -94.17 -161.24 99.25
C SER A 16 -95.57 -160.97 99.88
N GLU A 17 -96.27 -162.09 100.11
CA GLU A 17 -97.27 -162.43 101.18
C GLU A 17 -98.74 -161.92 101.22
N ALA A 18 -99.51 -162.61 102.10
CA ALA A 18 -100.98 -162.65 102.32
C ALA A 18 -101.84 -163.40 101.26
N GLY A 19 -103.01 -164.01 101.58
CA GLY A 19 -103.58 -164.38 102.90
C GLY A 19 -105.13 -164.40 102.96
N PRO A 20 -105.82 -165.56 103.11
CA PRO A 20 -107.30 -165.63 103.24
C PRO A 20 -107.82 -166.12 104.62
N SER A 21 -109.05 -165.69 104.98
CA SER A 21 -110.09 -166.36 105.81
C SER A 21 -109.78 -166.94 107.21
N SER A 22 -110.78 -166.86 108.12
CA SER A 22 -110.80 -167.41 109.51
C SER A 22 -109.70 -166.87 110.44
N ASP A 23 -109.93 -166.02 111.44
CA ASP A 23 -111.18 -165.70 112.19
C ASP A 23 -111.84 -166.91 112.90
N GLN A 24 -112.60 -166.63 113.96
CA GLN A 24 -113.41 -167.56 114.77
C GLN A 24 -112.66 -168.36 115.88
N PRO A 25 -113.31 -168.64 117.04
CA PRO A 25 -113.50 -167.66 118.13
C PRO A 25 -113.23 -168.32 119.52
N GLU A 26 -114.07 -168.04 120.55
CA GLU A 26 -114.25 -168.79 121.82
C GLU A 26 -113.11 -168.71 122.89
N GLU A 27 -113.28 -168.58 124.22
CA GLU A 27 -114.41 -168.39 125.19
C GLU A 27 -115.65 -169.31 125.09
N PRO A 28 -116.26 -169.79 126.20
CA PRO A 28 -116.18 -169.20 127.54
C PRO A 28 -115.99 -170.19 128.70
N ARG A 29 -116.36 -169.73 129.90
CA ARG A 29 -116.29 -170.38 131.21
C ARG A 29 -117.29 -171.53 131.40
N PHE A 30 -116.92 -172.55 132.19
CA PHE A 30 -117.62 -172.80 133.47
C PHE A 30 -116.77 -173.59 134.49
N THR A 31 -117.32 -173.81 135.68
CA THR A 31 -116.55 -173.84 136.94
C THR A 31 -116.72 -175.12 137.77
N VAL A 32 -115.84 -175.26 138.76
CA VAL A 32 -116.20 -175.91 140.04
C VAL A 32 -117.27 -175.02 140.72
N ALA A 33 -118.25 -175.63 141.39
CA ALA A 33 -119.50 -174.99 141.80
C ALA A 33 -119.40 -173.55 142.39
N ILE A 34 -120.01 -172.59 141.68
CA ILE A 34 -120.48 -171.29 142.21
C ILE A 34 -119.27 -170.51 142.83
N PRO A 35 -119.18 -170.04 144.10
CA PRO A 35 -120.16 -169.63 145.13
C PRO A 35 -120.70 -168.20 145.00
N ASP A 36 -121.83 -167.98 145.68
CA ASP A 36 -122.32 -166.76 146.34
C ASP A 36 -122.48 -165.44 145.54
N ASP A 37 -121.55 -165.06 144.68
CA ASP A 37 -121.46 -163.71 144.08
C ASP A 37 -122.31 -163.53 142.78
N LEU A 38 -123.41 -164.27 142.67
CA LEU A 38 -124.48 -163.99 141.71
C LEU A 38 -125.48 -163.06 142.41
N ASP A 39 -125.33 -161.75 142.19
CA ASP A 39 -125.92 -160.75 143.09
C ASP A 39 -127.47 -160.77 143.10
N LEU A 40 -127.99 -161.28 144.21
CA LEU A 40 -129.40 -161.47 144.54
C LEU A 40 -130.11 -160.21 145.07
N ASP A 41 -129.45 -159.04 145.11
CA ASP A 41 -130.01 -157.80 145.68
C ASP A 41 -130.39 -156.75 144.61
N ALA A 42 -129.54 -156.54 143.60
CA ALA A 42 -129.96 -155.84 142.37
C ALA A 42 -131.15 -156.57 141.70
N LEU A 43 -131.09 -157.91 141.73
CA LEU A 43 -132.07 -158.79 142.39
C LEU A 43 -133.55 -158.36 142.42
N SER A 44 -133.81 -157.35 143.24
CA SER A 44 -135.14 -156.88 143.66
C SER A 44 -135.72 -155.72 142.83
N SER A 45 -134.93 -155.15 141.92
CA SER A 45 -135.22 -153.83 141.33
C SER A 45 -136.07 -153.86 140.05
N ILE A 46 -135.82 -154.79 139.12
CA ILE A 46 -136.58 -154.87 137.86
C ILE A 46 -137.92 -155.60 138.07
N PHE A 47 -137.99 -156.58 138.98
CA PHE A 47 -139.21 -157.38 139.20
C PHE A 47 -139.47 -157.74 140.68
N PRO A 48 -140.75 -157.88 141.10
CA PRO A 48 -141.16 -157.20 142.33
C PRO A 48 -142.17 -157.97 143.21
N ASN A 49 -142.29 -159.31 143.10
CA ASN A 49 -143.48 -160.04 143.57
C ASN A 49 -143.20 -161.35 144.34
N VAL A 50 -141.97 -161.57 144.82
CA VAL A 50 -141.62 -162.70 145.70
C VAL A 50 -140.58 -162.23 146.73
N GLU A 51 -140.76 -162.61 147.98
CA GLU A 51 -140.02 -162.12 149.16
C GLU A 51 -138.71 -162.88 149.38
N PHE A 52 -137.60 -162.16 149.62
CA PHE A 52 -136.27 -162.78 149.76
C PHE A 52 -135.97 -163.24 151.19
N SER A 53 -136.01 -164.56 151.39
CA SER A 53 -135.37 -165.24 152.52
C SER A 53 -135.24 -166.75 152.25
N THR A 54 -136.34 -167.49 152.40
CA THR A 54 -136.50 -168.90 151.99
C THR A 54 -137.12 -168.93 150.58
N PRO A 55 -136.34 -168.76 149.51
CA PRO A 55 -136.69 -167.77 148.49
C PRO A 55 -137.53 -168.31 147.33
N SER A 56 -137.70 -169.64 147.23
CA SER A 56 -138.18 -170.40 146.05
C SER A 56 -137.35 -170.26 144.76
N SER A 57 -136.64 -169.14 144.57
CA SER A 57 -135.82 -168.77 143.40
C SER A 57 -136.63 -168.37 142.15
N GLU A 58 -136.11 -168.61 140.94
CA GLU A 58 -136.59 -168.19 139.61
C GLU A 58 -136.70 -166.67 139.36
N ILE A 59 -137.02 -165.84 140.36
CA ILE A 59 -136.86 -164.36 140.34
C ILE A 59 -135.46 -164.00 139.78
N VAL A 60 -134.48 -164.75 140.27
CA VAL A 60 -133.04 -164.74 139.96
C VAL A 60 -132.74 -164.73 138.47
N ALA A 61 -133.56 -165.41 137.64
CA ALA A 61 -133.31 -165.53 136.21
C ALA A 61 -133.80 -164.33 135.39
N ALA A 62 -134.65 -163.46 135.96
CA ALA A 62 -135.29 -162.38 135.20
C ALA A 62 -134.33 -161.22 134.90
N ILE A 63 -133.48 -160.82 135.86
CA ILE A 63 -132.61 -159.65 135.73
C ILE A 63 -131.39 -159.89 134.83
N TYR A 64 -130.88 -161.12 134.80
CA TYR A 64 -129.86 -161.54 133.83
C TYR A 64 -130.30 -161.33 132.37
N ARG A 65 -131.61 -161.35 132.07
CA ARG A 65 -132.11 -161.11 130.70
C ARG A 65 -131.99 -159.65 130.24
N LEU A 66 -131.87 -158.68 131.14
CA LEU A 66 -131.70 -157.26 130.77
C LEU A 66 -130.22 -156.84 130.75
N LEU A 67 -129.46 -157.28 131.75
CA LEU A 67 -128.04 -156.94 131.88
C LEU A 67 -127.19 -157.49 130.72
N VAL A 68 -127.46 -158.73 130.27
CA VAL A 68 -126.76 -159.32 129.12
C VAL A 68 -127.05 -158.56 127.82
N GLN A 69 -128.29 -158.10 127.62
CA GLN A 69 -128.65 -157.38 126.39
C GLN A 69 -128.01 -155.98 126.33
N GLN A 70 -127.99 -155.23 127.44
CA GLN A 70 -127.24 -153.96 127.49
C GLN A 70 -125.73 -154.17 127.34
N ALA A 71 -125.17 -155.29 127.82
CA ALA A 71 -123.76 -155.61 127.65
C ALA A 71 -123.40 -155.98 126.20
N THR A 72 -124.29 -156.67 125.46
CA THR A 72 -124.07 -156.92 124.02
C THR A 72 -124.18 -155.63 123.21
N ASP A 73 -125.21 -154.81 123.43
CA ASP A 73 -125.37 -153.54 122.71
C ASP A 73 -124.16 -152.58 122.94
N LEU A 74 -123.58 -152.60 124.15
CA LEU A 74 -122.36 -151.83 124.46
C LEU A 74 -121.09 -152.43 123.82
N ASN A 75 -120.94 -153.75 123.79
CA ASN A 75 -119.81 -154.39 123.11
C ASN A 75 -119.85 -154.16 121.59
N ASP A 76 -121.02 -154.30 120.97
CA ASP A 76 -121.19 -154.13 119.53
C ASP A 76 -120.94 -152.67 119.13
N THR A 77 -121.47 -151.70 119.89
CA THR A 77 -121.18 -150.27 119.64
C THR A 77 -119.73 -149.86 119.95
N GLN A 78 -119.04 -150.51 120.90
CA GLN A 78 -117.59 -150.34 121.06
C GLN A 78 -116.82 -150.89 119.86
N ARG A 79 -117.20 -152.08 119.36
CA ARG A 79 -116.57 -152.72 118.22
C ARG A 79 -116.74 -151.91 116.93
N GLU A 80 -117.95 -151.40 116.65
CA GLU A 80 -118.18 -150.49 115.51
C GLU A 80 -117.30 -149.23 115.60
N LEU A 81 -117.08 -148.69 116.81
CA LEU A 81 -116.27 -147.49 117.03
C LEU A 81 -114.76 -147.78 116.85
N GLU A 82 -114.29 -148.97 117.23
CA GLU A 82 -112.92 -149.42 116.98
C GLU A 82 -112.67 -149.75 115.49
N GLU A 83 -113.61 -150.43 114.81
CA GLU A 83 -113.54 -150.70 113.38
C GLU A 83 -113.59 -149.39 112.56
N ALA A 84 -114.44 -148.42 112.93
CA ALA A 84 -114.50 -147.11 112.29
C ALA A 84 -113.21 -146.27 112.47
N ARG A 85 -112.51 -146.40 113.61
CA ARG A 85 -111.19 -145.78 113.82
C ARG A 85 -110.11 -146.43 112.94
N ALA A 86 -110.08 -147.76 112.88
CA ALA A 86 -109.15 -148.51 112.04
C ALA A 86 -109.35 -148.23 110.53
N GLU A 87 -110.58 -147.95 110.10
CA GLU A 87 -110.85 -147.45 108.73
C GLU A 87 -110.36 -146.02 108.49
N ALA A 88 -110.43 -145.13 109.49
CA ALA A 88 -109.98 -143.75 109.37
C ALA A 88 -108.45 -143.67 109.21
N GLU A 89 -107.71 -144.33 110.12
CA GLU A 89 -106.23 -144.34 110.09
C GLU A 89 -105.68 -144.92 108.78
N LYS A 90 -106.35 -145.92 108.18
CA LYS A 90 -105.98 -146.43 106.84
C LYS A 90 -106.14 -145.38 105.74
N LYS A 91 -107.26 -144.64 105.74
CA LYS A 91 -107.56 -143.66 104.69
C LYS A 91 -106.64 -142.45 104.74
N ASP A 92 -106.21 -142.03 105.93
CA ASP A 92 -105.22 -140.96 106.09
C ASP A 92 -103.85 -141.39 105.52
N VAL A 93 -103.40 -142.62 105.80
CA VAL A 93 -102.15 -143.17 105.22
C VAL A 93 -102.22 -143.31 103.69
N GLU A 94 -103.36 -143.76 103.14
CA GLU A 94 -103.56 -143.82 101.68
C GLU A 94 -103.56 -142.43 101.02
N LEU A 95 -104.06 -141.41 101.70
CA LEU A 95 -104.06 -140.02 101.22
C LEU A 95 -102.66 -139.40 101.23
N ASP A 96 -101.90 -139.55 102.31
CA ASP A 96 -100.52 -139.04 102.41
C ASP A 96 -99.60 -139.67 101.35
N GLN A 97 -99.73 -140.99 101.13
CA GLN A 97 -99.01 -141.70 100.07
C GLN A 97 -99.33 -141.11 98.68
N ALA A 98 -100.61 -140.83 98.39
CA ALA A 98 -101.05 -140.26 97.12
C ALA A 98 -100.67 -138.78 96.94
N LEU A 99 -100.53 -138.01 98.01
CA LEU A 99 -100.02 -136.64 97.98
C LEU A 99 -98.51 -136.61 97.67
N GLN A 100 -97.72 -137.50 98.25
CA GLN A 100 -96.27 -137.56 98.03
C GLN A 100 -95.92 -137.94 96.58
N ASP A 101 -96.67 -138.88 95.97
CA ASP A 101 -96.57 -139.22 94.54
C ASP A 101 -97.00 -138.05 93.62
N ARG A 102 -97.86 -137.13 94.09
CA ARG A 102 -98.24 -135.93 93.33
C ARG A 102 -97.20 -134.82 93.43
N GLU A 103 -96.60 -134.60 94.60
CA GLU A 103 -95.55 -133.60 94.77
C GLU A 103 -94.30 -133.91 93.94
N THR A 104 -93.85 -135.16 93.93
CA THR A 104 -92.68 -135.60 93.16
C THR A 104 -92.88 -135.34 91.65
N MET A 105 -94.03 -135.74 91.12
CA MET A 105 -94.42 -135.48 89.73
C MET A 105 -94.53 -133.98 89.38
N SER A 106 -94.84 -133.09 90.34
CA SER A 106 -94.85 -131.64 90.09
C SER A 106 -93.42 -131.09 89.94
N LYS A 107 -92.53 -131.47 90.87
CA LYS A 107 -91.12 -131.03 90.91
C LYS A 107 -90.35 -131.46 89.66
N ASP A 108 -90.57 -132.67 89.17
CA ASP A 108 -90.00 -133.15 87.90
C ASP A 108 -90.47 -132.32 86.68
N LEU A 109 -91.76 -131.93 86.65
CA LEU A 109 -92.31 -131.10 85.57
C LEU A 109 -91.78 -129.66 85.63
N GLU A 110 -91.70 -129.07 86.83
CA GLU A 110 -91.13 -127.75 87.07
C GLU A 110 -89.67 -127.67 86.61
N GLN A 111 -88.83 -128.63 87.03
CA GLN A 111 -87.42 -128.68 86.61
C GLN A 111 -87.28 -128.86 85.08
N SER A 112 -88.16 -129.64 84.45
CA SER A 112 -88.19 -129.77 82.99
C SER A 112 -88.55 -128.45 82.28
N LEU A 113 -89.47 -127.67 82.86
CA LEU A 113 -89.89 -126.37 82.34
C LEU A 113 -88.77 -125.33 82.44
N GLU A 114 -88.08 -125.25 83.57
CA GLU A 114 -86.94 -124.34 83.79
C GLU A 114 -85.82 -124.59 82.76
N SER A 115 -85.44 -125.85 82.52
CA SER A 115 -84.41 -126.20 81.53
C SER A 115 -84.76 -125.70 80.12
N CYS A 116 -86.03 -125.85 79.74
CA CYS A 116 -86.55 -125.44 78.43
C CYS A 116 -86.61 -123.91 78.28
N GLN A 117 -86.91 -123.17 79.37
CA GLN A 117 -86.85 -121.70 79.38
C GLN A 117 -85.40 -121.19 79.28
N ALA A 118 -84.45 -121.83 79.96
CA ALA A 118 -83.04 -121.44 79.96
C ALA A 118 -82.42 -121.54 78.54
N ASP A 119 -82.68 -122.61 77.80
CA ASP A 119 -82.18 -122.76 76.43
C ASP A 119 -82.84 -121.80 75.44
N LEU A 120 -84.13 -121.52 75.61
CA LEU A 120 -84.85 -120.50 74.81
C LEU A 120 -84.29 -119.09 75.04
N HIS A 121 -83.77 -118.80 76.24
CA HIS A 121 -83.10 -117.53 76.55
C HIS A 121 -81.75 -117.40 75.81
N LYS A 122 -80.91 -118.45 75.83
CA LYS A 122 -79.59 -118.46 75.15
C LYS A 122 -79.72 -118.15 73.66
N ILE A 123 -80.63 -118.85 72.96
CA ILE A 123 -80.86 -118.69 71.51
C ILE A 123 -81.29 -117.26 71.15
N LYS A 124 -82.04 -116.57 72.02
CA LYS A 124 -82.40 -115.16 71.83
C LYS A 124 -81.19 -114.23 71.93
N GLN A 125 -80.30 -114.47 72.91
CA GLN A 125 -79.09 -113.67 73.09
C GLN A 125 -78.13 -113.81 71.89
N GLU A 126 -77.93 -115.03 71.39
CA GLU A 126 -77.12 -115.30 70.19
C GLU A 126 -77.67 -114.56 68.94
N ARG A 127 -78.99 -114.61 68.71
CA ARG A 127 -79.66 -113.90 67.62
C ARG A 127 -79.38 -112.39 67.66
N ASP A 128 -79.46 -111.79 68.84
CA ASP A 128 -79.37 -110.33 69.00
C ASP A 128 -77.91 -109.83 68.90
N GLN A 129 -76.93 -110.66 69.28
CA GLN A 129 -75.51 -110.43 69.01
C GLN A 129 -75.18 -110.50 67.49
N LEU A 130 -75.80 -111.43 66.76
CA LEU A 130 -75.62 -111.51 65.29
C LEU A 130 -76.27 -110.34 64.54
N LEU A 131 -77.42 -109.85 64.99
CA LEU A 131 -78.07 -108.68 64.38
C LEU A 131 -77.28 -107.38 64.62
N THR A 132 -76.76 -107.18 65.83
CA THR A 132 -75.96 -105.98 66.17
C THR A 132 -74.62 -105.95 65.43
N SER A 133 -73.93 -107.09 65.31
CA SER A 133 -72.69 -107.17 64.51
C SER A 133 -72.92 -106.91 63.01
N GLN A 134 -74.02 -107.41 62.42
CA GLN A 134 -74.35 -107.12 61.02
C GLN A 134 -74.64 -105.62 60.79
N ALA A 135 -75.29 -104.94 61.75
CA ALA A 135 -75.54 -103.51 61.67
C ALA A 135 -74.22 -102.69 61.72
N ALA A 136 -73.30 -103.07 62.63
CA ALA A 136 -72.00 -102.41 62.76
C ALA A 136 -71.14 -102.51 61.48
N LEU A 137 -71.08 -103.70 60.85
CA LEU A 137 -70.33 -103.91 59.60
C LEU A 137 -70.90 -103.10 58.43
N LYS A 138 -72.24 -102.99 58.32
CA LYS A 138 -72.89 -102.14 57.32
C LYS A 138 -72.55 -100.66 57.51
N ALA A 139 -72.54 -100.17 58.75
CA ALA A 139 -72.15 -98.80 59.06
C ALA A 139 -70.69 -98.51 58.66
N GLN A 140 -69.76 -99.42 58.95
CA GLN A 140 -68.34 -99.28 58.57
C GLN A 140 -68.14 -99.23 57.05
N ILE A 141 -68.89 -100.02 56.27
CA ILE A 141 -68.84 -99.96 54.80
C ILE A 141 -69.33 -98.59 54.30
N THR A 142 -70.41 -98.04 54.88
CA THR A 142 -70.91 -96.72 54.48
C THR A 142 -69.97 -95.57 54.85
N THR A 143 -69.26 -95.63 55.98
CA THR A 143 -68.28 -94.58 56.33
C THR A 143 -67.03 -94.63 55.44
N ILE A 144 -66.52 -95.83 55.13
CA ILE A 144 -65.38 -95.99 54.21
C ILE A 144 -65.70 -95.44 52.82
N HIS A 145 -66.89 -95.74 52.28
CA HIS A 145 -67.32 -95.19 50.99
C HIS A 145 -67.44 -93.67 51.03
N ALA A 146 -67.96 -93.09 52.12
CA ALA A 146 -68.04 -91.64 52.28
C ALA A 146 -66.64 -90.99 52.28
N THR A 147 -65.70 -91.49 53.08
CA THR A 147 -64.33 -90.96 53.14
C THR A 147 -63.55 -91.15 51.84
N GLN A 148 -63.82 -92.21 51.09
CA GLN A 148 -63.26 -92.39 49.75
C GLN A 148 -63.77 -91.30 48.80
N THR A 149 -65.07 -91.02 48.80
CA THR A 149 -65.64 -89.98 47.92
C THR A 149 -65.18 -88.56 48.26
N THR A 150 -65.00 -88.21 49.53
CA THR A 150 -64.44 -86.91 49.91
C THR A 150 -62.98 -86.79 49.51
N SER A 151 -62.17 -87.84 49.75
CA SER A 151 -60.75 -87.85 49.37
C SER A 151 -60.55 -87.73 47.86
N THR A 152 -61.38 -88.37 47.03
CA THR A 152 -61.32 -88.16 45.56
C THR A 152 -61.66 -86.73 45.15
N ALA A 153 -62.65 -86.10 45.78
CA ALA A 153 -63.04 -84.72 45.48
C ALA A 153 -61.94 -83.71 45.90
N GLU A 154 -61.28 -83.95 47.03
CA GLU A 154 -60.12 -83.16 47.48
C GLU A 154 -58.94 -83.30 46.52
N VAL A 155 -58.62 -84.52 46.08
CA VAL A 155 -57.54 -84.79 45.11
C VAL A 155 -57.79 -84.10 43.76
N ASP A 156 -59.02 -84.14 43.24
CA ASP A 156 -59.33 -83.48 41.97
C ASP A 156 -59.39 -81.95 42.10
N GLY A 157 -59.88 -81.43 43.24
CA GLY A 157 -59.81 -80.00 43.56
C GLY A 157 -58.36 -79.48 43.67
N LEU A 158 -57.45 -80.29 44.22
CA LEU A 158 -56.02 -79.97 44.26
C LEU A 158 -55.37 -79.98 42.86
N LYS A 159 -55.74 -80.90 41.96
CA LYS A 159 -55.24 -80.92 40.57
C LYS A 159 -55.62 -79.63 39.84
N VAL A 160 -56.89 -79.24 39.87
CA VAL A 160 -57.37 -78.01 39.21
C VAL A 160 -56.61 -76.79 39.74
N ARG A 161 -56.45 -76.69 41.07
CA ARG A 161 -55.68 -75.61 41.70
C ARG A 161 -54.20 -75.59 41.30
N VAL A 162 -53.58 -76.74 41.03
CA VAL A 162 -52.21 -76.82 40.50
C VAL A 162 -52.17 -76.35 39.04
N GLU A 163 -53.08 -76.81 38.18
CA GLU A 163 -53.14 -76.36 36.78
C GLU A 163 -53.35 -74.84 36.68
N ASP A 164 -54.21 -74.26 37.53
CA ASP A 164 -54.46 -72.82 37.56
C ASP A 164 -53.23 -72.02 38.02
N VAL A 165 -52.53 -72.47 39.07
CA VAL A 165 -51.25 -71.86 39.49
C VAL A 165 -50.16 -72.00 38.42
N GLU A 166 -50.19 -73.05 37.60
CA GLU A 166 -49.30 -73.14 36.43
C GLU A 166 -49.71 -72.23 35.27
N ARG A 167 -51.01 -72.02 35.03
CA ARG A 167 -51.53 -71.04 34.07
C ARG A 167 -51.06 -69.64 34.47
N GLU A 168 -51.34 -69.24 35.72
CA GLU A 168 -50.88 -67.97 36.30
C GLU A 168 -49.36 -67.80 36.21
N LYS A 169 -48.57 -68.83 36.52
CA LYS A 169 -47.09 -68.77 36.37
C LYS A 169 -46.65 -68.58 34.92
N ARG A 170 -47.29 -69.26 33.96
CA ARG A 170 -46.96 -69.11 32.53
C ARG A 170 -47.29 -67.69 32.05
N ASP A 171 -48.44 -67.16 32.41
CA ASP A 171 -48.86 -65.80 32.06
C ASP A 171 -47.97 -64.73 32.72
N LEU A 172 -47.62 -64.91 33.99
CA LEU A 172 -46.66 -64.05 34.69
C LEU A 172 -45.26 -64.09 34.06
N VAL A 173 -44.78 -65.24 33.60
CA VAL A 173 -43.50 -65.35 32.87
C VAL A 173 -43.57 -64.59 31.53
N VAL A 174 -44.68 -64.69 30.80
CA VAL A 174 -44.88 -63.91 29.55
C VAL A 174 -44.89 -62.41 29.83
N VAL A 175 -45.59 -61.95 30.87
CA VAL A 175 -45.59 -60.54 31.30
C VAL A 175 -44.19 -60.10 31.72
N ILE A 176 -43.44 -60.91 32.47
CA ILE A 176 -42.06 -60.60 32.87
C ILE A 176 -41.14 -60.53 31.64
N SER A 177 -41.27 -61.42 30.65
CA SER A 177 -40.47 -61.33 29.42
C SER A 177 -40.80 -60.07 28.62
N ARG A 178 -42.08 -59.67 28.54
CA ARG A 178 -42.47 -58.44 27.84
C ARG A 178 -41.95 -57.19 28.57
N LEU A 179 -42.06 -57.15 29.90
CA LEU A 179 -41.55 -56.05 30.72
C LEU A 179 -40.02 -55.94 30.70
N LYS A 180 -39.30 -57.05 30.49
CA LYS A 180 -37.85 -57.04 30.23
C LYS A 180 -37.52 -56.47 28.85
N GLN A 181 -38.20 -56.94 27.80
CA GLN A 181 -38.00 -56.42 26.45
C GLN A 181 -38.32 -54.92 26.38
N GLU A 182 -39.46 -54.48 26.93
CA GLU A 182 -39.76 -53.04 27.05
C GLU A 182 -38.82 -52.28 28.02
N GLY A 183 -37.98 -53.00 28.78
CA GLY A 183 -36.90 -52.41 29.59
C GLY A 183 -35.66 -52.19 28.74
N GLU A 184 -35.21 -53.23 28.04
CA GLU A 184 -34.10 -53.22 27.09
C GLU A 184 -34.32 -52.18 25.98
N GLU A 185 -35.50 -52.15 25.36
CA GLU A 185 -35.90 -51.14 24.35
C GLU A 185 -35.81 -49.71 24.90
N ARG A 186 -36.21 -49.48 26.16
CA ARG A 186 -36.10 -48.15 26.81
C ARG A 186 -34.68 -47.80 27.23
N GLU A 187 -33.85 -48.78 27.58
CA GLU A 187 -32.43 -48.56 27.84
C GLU A 187 -31.68 -48.21 26.56
N ASP A 188 -32.03 -48.79 25.41
CA ASP A 188 -31.50 -48.41 24.09
C ASP A 188 -32.00 -47.03 23.62
N GLU A 189 -33.28 -46.69 23.84
CA GLU A 189 -33.78 -45.32 23.65
C GLU A 189 -33.02 -44.31 24.54
N ILE A 190 -32.77 -44.65 25.81
CA ILE A 190 -32.00 -43.78 26.73
C ILE A 190 -30.54 -43.68 26.30
N GLN A 191 -29.92 -44.75 25.80
CA GLN A 191 -28.54 -44.73 25.30
C GLN A 191 -28.41 -43.89 24.03
N THR A 192 -29.30 -44.09 23.05
CA THR A 192 -29.32 -43.29 21.81
C THR A 192 -29.61 -41.82 22.09
N LEU A 193 -30.57 -41.49 22.96
CA LEU A 193 -30.81 -40.10 23.39
C LEU A 193 -29.61 -39.50 24.13
N ARG A 194 -28.86 -40.27 24.93
CA ARG A 194 -27.61 -39.82 25.57
C ARG A 194 -26.49 -39.58 24.56
N LEU A 195 -26.37 -40.42 23.54
CA LEU A 195 -25.41 -40.25 22.44
C LEU A 195 -25.73 -38.99 21.63
N ASN A 196 -26.97 -38.86 21.16
CA ASN A 196 -27.44 -37.69 20.41
C ASN A 196 -27.28 -36.39 21.21
N LEU A 197 -27.50 -36.42 22.54
CA LEU A 197 -27.30 -35.27 23.42
C LEU A 197 -25.82 -34.96 23.69
N LYS A 198 -24.93 -35.96 23.64
CA LYS A 198 -23.47 -35.77 23.69
C LYS A 198 -22.97 -35.17 22.37
N GLU A 199 -23.41 -35.69 21.24
CA GLU A 199 -23.09 -35.22 19.90
C GLU A 199 -23.57 -33.77 19.70
N ALA A 200 -24.84 -33.47 19.98
CA ALA A 200 -25.37 -32.10 19.91
C ALA A 200 -24.66 -31.11 20.86
N ARG A 201 -24.09 -31.58 21.99
CA ARG A 201 -23.24 -30.75 22.87
C ARG A 201 -21.85 -30.51 22.27
N GLN A 202 -21.27 -31.51 21.61
CA GLN A 202 -19.99 -31.41 20.92
C GLN A 202 -20.10 -30.50 19.68
N ASP A 203 -21.17 -30.63 18.90
CA ASP A 203 -21.53 -29.72 17.80
C ASP A 203 -21.74 -28.30 18.31
N HIS A 204 -22.48 -28.11 19.42
CA HIS A 204 -22.65 -26.79 20.01
C HIS A 204 -21.31 -26.18 20.45
N GLN A 205 -20.40 -26.95 21.02
CA GLN A 205 -19.06 -26.48 21.41
C GLN A 205 -18.18 -26.12 20.21
N THR A 206 -18.21 -26.89 19.12
CA THR A 206 -17.46 -26.57 17.89
C THR A 206 -18.06 -25.39 17.13
N LEU A 207 -19.39 -25.26 17.09
CA LEU A 207 -20.07 -24.06 16.56
C LEU A 207 -19.76 -22.83 17.40
N GLU A 208 -19.72 -22.94 18.73
CA GLU A 208 -19.27 -21.83 19.58
C GLU A 208 -17.80 -21.47 19.35
N SER A 209 -16.89 -22.44 19.18
CA SER A 209 -15.47 -22.14 18.92
C SER A 209 -15.31 -21.46 17.56
N GLN A 210 -15.97 -21.96 16.51
CA GLN A 210 -16.04 -21.32 15.21
C GLN A 210 -16.62 -19.91 15.28
N ILE A 211 -17.66 -19.67 16.08
CA ILE A 211 -18.22 -18.31 16.28
C ILE A 211 -17.23 -17.39 17.01
N ARG A 212 -16.46 -17.90 17.98
CA ARG A 212 -15.40 -17.12 18.66
C ARG A 212 -14.25 -16.80 17.71
N GLU A 213 -13.79 -17.78 16.94
CA GLU A 213 -12.76 -17.65 15.90
C GLU A 213 -13.18 -16.65 14.82
N LEU A 214 -14.37 -16.82 14.23
CA LEU A 214 -14.93 -15.92 13.22
C LEU A 214 -15.08 -14.48 13.76
N ARG A 215 -15.50 -14.27 15.01
CA ARG A 215 -15.53 -12.93 15.63
C ARG A 215 -14.14 -12.35 15.87
N SER A 216 -13.14 -13.17 16.20
CA SER A 216 -11.75 -12.71 16.31
C SER A 216 -11.14 -12.38 14.96
N ALA A 217 -11.47 -13.14 13.90
CA ALA A 217 -11.12 -12.83 12.53
C ALA A 217 -11.84 -11.56 12.06
N GLU A 218 -13.13 -11.39 12.34
CA GLU A 218 -13.93 -10.22 11.99
C GLU A 218 -13.37 -8.93 12.62
N THR A 219 -13.02 -8.97 13.91
CA THR A 219 -12.38 -7.83 14.58
C THR A 219 -10.96 -7.58 14.05
N SER A 220 -10.16 -8.62 13.78
CA SER A 220 -8.85 -8.47 13.14
C SER A 220 -8.96 -7.86 11.73
N THR A 221 -9.92 -8.29 10.91
CA THR A 221 -10.15 -7.72 9.58
C THR A 221 -10.71 -6.31 9.64
N LYS A 222 -11.54 -5.98 10.64
CA LYS A 222 -12.00 -4.60 10.89
C LYS A 222 -10.83 -3.69 11.26
N PHE A 223 -9.97 -4.06 12.22
CA PHE A 223 -8.78 -3.27 12.54
C PHE A 223 -7.82 -3.12 11.35
N LYS A 224 -7.64 -4.17 10.53
CA LYS A 224 -6.86 -4.09 9.27
C LYS A 224 -7.52 -3.15 8.26
N PHE A 225 -8.83 -3.23 8.08
CA PHE A 225 -9.60 -2.35 7.20
C PHE A 225 -9.53 -0.89 7.66
N ASP A 226 -9.74 -0.62 8.95
CA ASP A 226 -9.65 0.72 9.53
C ASP A 226 -8.23 1.30 9.40
N THR A 227 -7.20 0.47 9.58
CA THR A 227 -5.79 0.87 9.37
C THR A 227 -5.50 1.17 7.90
N LEU A 228 -5.95 0.32 6.97
CA LEU A 228 -5.80 0.54 5.53
C LEU A 228 -6.61 1.76 5.05
N ASN A 229 -7.79 2.00 5.61
CA ASN A 229 -8.61 3.17 5.32
C ASN A 229 -7.99 4.46 5.87
N GLN A 230 -7.36 4.43 7.05
CA GLN A 230 -6.56 5.56 7.56
C GLN A 230 -5.33 5.82 6.67
N GLN A 231 -4.60 4.78 6.27
CA GLN A 231 -3.48 4.91 5.32
C GLN A 231 -3.94 5.48 3.97
N PHE A 232 -5.06 4.99 3.44
CA PHE A 232 -5.67 5.49 2.21
C PHE A 232 -6.06 6.97 2.33
N GLN A 233 -6.69 7.38 3.43
CA GLN A 233 -7.06 8.78 3.68
C GLN A 233 -5.84 9.70 3.83
N LEU A 234 -4.75 9.22 4.45
CA LEU A 234 -3.48 9.97 4.53
C LEU A 234 -2.85 10.13 3.14
N VAL A 235 -2.70 9.04 2.38
CA VAL A 235 -2.15 9.07 1.01
C VAL A 235 -3.02 9.91 0.08
N GLN A 236 -4.35 9.85 0.21
CA GLN A 236 -5.28 10.73 -0.51
C GLN A 236 -5.06 12.20 -0.12
N GLY A 237 -4.91 12.52 1.17
CA GLY A 237 -4.63 13.88 1.64
C GLY A 237 -3.25 14.41 1.24
N GLU A 238 -2.27 13.54 1.00
CA GLU A 238 -0.96 13.88 0.43
C GLU A 238 -1.03 14.07 -1.09
N ALA A 239 -1.78 13.23 -1.80
CA ALA A 239 -2.07 13.41 -3.23
C ALA A 239 -2.87 14.70 -3.50
N GLU A 240 -3.86 15.01 -2.67
CA GLU A 240 -4.63 16.26 -2.75
C GLU A 240 -3.77 17.48 -2.41
N ARG A 241 -2.87 17.41 -1.41
CA ARG A 241 -1.90 18.49 -1.16
C ARG A 241 -0.97 18.71 -2.35
N THR A 242 -0.30 17.66 -2.82
CA THR A 242 0.67 17.77 -3.93
C THR A 242 0.00 18.20 -5.23
N ALA A 243 -1.23 17.78 -5.51
CA ALA A 243 -2.02 18.28 -6.63
C ALA A 243 -2.40 19.76 -6.48
N ASN A 244 -2.78 20.22 -5.28
CA ASN A 244 -3.08 21.63 -5.01
C ASN A 244 -1.82 22.51 -5.06
N GLU A 245 -0.68 22.03 -4.57
CA GLU A 245 0.62 22.71 -4.67
C GLU A 245 1.08 22.80 -6.13
N LEU A 246 0.94 21.72 -6.91
CA LEU A 246 1.22 21.70 -8.35
C LEU A 246 0.32 22.69 -9.09
N ASN A 247 -1.00 22.69 -8.85
CA ASN A 247 -1.93 23.67 -9.43
C ASN A 247 -1.57 25.11 -9.03
N SER A 248 -1.24 25.36 -7.76
CA SER A 248 -0.82 26.68 -7.28
C SER A 248 0.45 27.14 -8.00
N LYS A 249 1.44 26.25 -8.18
CA LYS A 249 2.67 26.55 -8.91
C LYS A 249 2.42 26.74 -10.40
N THR A 250 1.56 25.93 -11.03
CA THR A 250 1.14 26.13 -12.42
C THR A 250 0.41 27.45 -12.60
N GLU A 251 -0.45 27.85 -11.66
CA GLU A 251 -1.07 29.17 -11.64
C GLU A 251 -0.05 30.29 -11.47
N GLU A 252 0.89 30.19 -10.52
CA GLU A 252 1.99 31.16 -10.31
C GLU A 252 2.83 31.32 -11.58
N PHE A 253 3.26 30.22 -12.21
CA PHE A 253 4.00 30.26 -13.48
C PHE A 253 3.15 30.82 -14.63
N SER A 254 1.84 30.55 -14.68
CA SER A 254 0.95 31.15 -15.68
C SER A 254 0.79 32.67 -15.48
N LYS A 255 0.72 33.13 -14.22
CA LYS A 255 0.65 34.55 -13.84
C LYS A 255 1.97 35.24 -14.16
N TYR A 256 3.10 34.63 -13.80
CA TYR A 256 4.45 35.12 -14.13
C TYR A 256 4.71 35.18 -15.64
N ARG A 257 4.32 34.14 -16.41
CA ARG A 257 4.41 34.18 -17.88
C ARG A 257 3.54 35.29 -18.45
N ARG A 258 2.30 35.46 -17.97
CA ARG A 258 1.42 36.56 -18.41
C ARG A 258 1.97 37.94 -18.08
N THR A 259 2.50 38.18 -16.87
CA THR A 259 3.11 39.47 -16.53
C THR A 259 4.38 39.72 -17.30
N LYS A 260 5.27 38.72 -17.48
CA LYS A 260 6.49 38.88 -18.28
C LYS A 260 6.21 39.04 -19.78
N SER A 261 5.19 38.40 -20.33
CA SER A 261 4.71 38.68 -21.68
C SER A 261 4.16 40.11 -21.80
N ALA A 262 3.39 40.59 -20.82
CA ALA A 262 2.88 41.97 -20.82
C ALA A 262 4.00 43.02 -20.67
N GLU A 263 4.98 42.77 -19.80
CA GLU A 263 6.21 43.57 -19.67
C GLU A 263 6.98 43.58 -21.00
N MET A 264 7.20 42.42 -21.63
CA MET A 264 7.83 42.30 -22.94
C MET A 264 7.10 43.11 -24.01
N THR A 265 5.77 43.04 -24.09
CA THR A 265 5.00 43.86 -25.06
C THR A 265 5.07 45.36 -24.76
N ASN A 266 5.16 45.75 -23.49
CA ASN A 266 5.31 47.17 -23.11
C ASN A 266 6.73 47.68 -23.39
N LEU A 267 7.77 46.87 -23.15
CA LEU A 267 9.14 47.18 -23.54
C LEU A 267 9.29 47.23 -25.06
N GLN A 268 8.69 46.30 -25.80
CA GLN A 268 8.66 46.32 -27.27
C GLN A 268 7.97 47.58 -27.80
N ALA A 269 6.77 47.90 -27.32
CA ALA A 269 6.04 49.10 -27.74
C ALA A 269 6.78 50.41 -27.40
N SER A 270 7.42 50.48 -26.23
CA SER A 270 8.23 51.65 -25.87
C SER A 270 9.52 51.73 -26.69
N TYR A 271 10.20 50.62 -26.98
CA TYR A 271 11.34 50.55 -27.89
C TYR A 271 10.96 50.98 -29.31
N ASP A 272 9.86 50.48 -29.86
CA ASP A 272 9.40 50.85 -31.21
C ASP A 272 8.98 52.32 -31.28
N SER A 273 8.36 52.87 -30.22
CA SER A 273 8.09 54.32 -30.13
C SER A 273 9.38 55.15 -30.02
N LEU A 274 10.39 54.69 -29.27
CA LEU A 274 11.68 55.38 -29.13
C LEU A 274 12.48 55.30 -30.43
N LYS A 275 12.38 54.19 -31.17
CA LYS A 275 12.94 54.01 -32.50
C LYS A 275 12.26 54.92 -33.52
N GLN A 276 10.92 55.00 -33.53
CA GLN A 276 10.19 55.94 -34.39
C GLN A 276 10.56 57.39 -34.07
N ASN A 277 10.71 57.74 -32.79
CA ASN A 277 11.21 59.03 -32.35
C ASN A 277 12.65 59.27 -32.87
N PHE A 278 13.56 58.32 -32.71
CA PHE A 278 14.93 58.41 -33.23
C PHE A 278 14.97 58.56 -34.75
N GLU A 279 14.16 57.81 -35.50
CA GLU A 279 14.06 57.90 -36.96
C GLU A 279 13.53 59.27 -37.40
N SER A 280 12.53 59.84 -36.69
CA SER A 280 12.04 61.20 -36.96
C SER A 280 13.05 62.29 -36.60
N VAL A 281 13.82 62.14 -35.53
CA VAL A 281 14.92 63.04 -35.15
C VAL A 281 16.10 62.91 -36.13
N GLN A 282 16.40 61.71 -36.62
CA GLN A 282 17.43 61.51 -37.64
C GLN A 282 16.97 62.09 -38.99
N ALA A 283 15.69 61.98 -39.35
CA ALA A 283 15.12 62.59 -40.54
C ALA A 283 15.14 64.12 -40.46
N SER A 284 14.77 64.72 -39.31
CA SER A 284 14.83 66.18 -39.13
C SER A 284 16.27 66.70 -39.07
N LEU A 285 17.21 65.94 -38.47
CA LEU A 285 18.64 66.25 -38.50
C LEU A 285 19.21 66.17 -39.93
N LYS A 286 18.85 65.16 -40.72
CA LYS A 286 19.22 65.05 -42.14
C LYS A 286 18.65 66.22 -42.96
N ALA A 287 17.39 66.60 -42.72
CA ALA A 287 16.76 67.75 -43.37
C ALA A 287 17.45 69.08 -42.99
N LEU A 288 17.81 69.25 -41.71
CA LEU A 288 18.54 70.42 -41.22
C LEU A 288 19.96 70.47 -41.79
N GLN A 289 20.65 69.32 -41.89
CA GLN A 289 21.94 69.21 -42.57
C GLN A 289 21.83 69.57 -44.06
N SER A 290 20.84 69.04 -44.78
CA SER A 290 20.66 69.38 -46.20
C SER A 290 20.37 70.87 -46.38
N SER A 291 19.50 71.45 -45.53
CA SER A 291 19.21 72.89 -45.50
C SER A 291 20.47 73.71 -45.23
N HIS A 292 21.29 73.30 -44.25
CA HIS A 292 22.55 73.97 -43.93
C HIS A 292 23.56 73.87 -45.09
N THR A 293 23.69 72.72 -45.76
CA THR A 293 24.54 72.61 -46.96
C THR A 293 24.02 73.45 -48.13
N GLN A 294 22.69 73.59 -48.28
CA GLN A 294 22.09 74.43 -49.31
C GLN A 294 22.31 75.92 -49.01
N GLN A 295 22.15 76.36 -47.76
CA GLN A 295 22.46 77.72 -47.31
C GLN A 295 23.95 78.02 -47.43
N SER A 296 24.83 77.08 -47.06
CA SER A 296 26.28 77.20 -47.23
C SER A 296 26.65 77.34 -48.71
N HIS A 297 26.07 76.50 -49.59
CA HIS A 297 26.31 76.61 -51.04
C HIS A 297 25.75 77.91 -51.63
N GLN A 298 24.59 78.40 -51.17
CA GLN A 298 24.06 79.71 -51.53
C GLN A 298 24.97 80.85 -51.06
N LEU A 299 25.55 80.76 -49.85
CA LEU A 299 26.54 81.70 -49.34
C LEU A 299 27.81 81.69 -50.21
N THR A 300 28.34 80.52 -50.57
CA THR A 300 29.48 80.39 -51.47
C THR A 300 29.18 80.96 -52.86
N GLN A 301 28.00 80.70 -53.43
CA GLN A 301 27.57 81.30 -54.70
C GLN A 301 27.42 82.82 -54.60
N ALA A 302 26.92 83.35 -53.48
CA ALA A 302 26.80 84.79 -53.27
C ALA A 302 28.18 85.46 -53.13
N LEU A 303 29.10 84.84 -52.38
CA LEU A 303 30.49 85.30 -52.26
C LEU A 303 31.23 85.25 -53.59
N ALA A 304 31.05 84.19 -54.39
CA ALA A 304 31.58 84.10 -55.74
C ALA A 304 31.05 85.22 -56.64
N ARG A 305 29.73 85.48 -56.65
CA ARG A 305 29.15 86.61 -57.41
C ARG A 305 29.67 87.97 -56.93
N VAL A 306 29.95 88.13 -55.64
CA VAL A 306 30.58 89.37 -55.11
C VAL A 306 32.03 89.48 -55.58
N GLN A 307 32.78 88.37 -55.67
CA GLN A 307 34.11 88.35 -56.28
C GLN A 307 34.06 88.64 -57.79
N ASP A 308 33.13 88.04 -58.54
CA ASP A 308 32.93 88.31 -59.97
C ASP A 308 32.56 89.79 -60.23
N LEU A 309 31.64 90.35 -59.43
CA LEU A 309 31.21 91.75 -59.56
C LEU A 309 32.29 92.73 -59.12
N THR A 310 33.10 92.43 -58.09
CA THR A 310 34.24 93.28 -57.70
C THR A 310 35.41 93.15 -58.68
N GLY A 311 35.59 91.99 -59.31
CA GLY A 311 36.49 91.82 -60.44
C GLY A 311 36.07 92.66 -61.65
N GLN A 312 34.80 92.57 -62.06
CA GLN A 312 34.23 93.41 -63.13
C GLN A 312 34.29 94.91 -62.81
N LEU A 313 34.09 95.30 -61.54
CA LEU A 313 34.26 96.69 -61.11
C LEU A 313 35.72 97.14 -61.24
N ALA A 314 36.68 96.32 -60.81
CA ALA A 314 38.11 96.62 -60.92
C ALA A 314 38.59 96.64 -62.39
N GLU A 315 38.04 95.78 -63.26
CA GLU A 315 38.25 95.83 -64.71
C GLU A 315 37.69 97.13 -65.31
N GLN A 316 36.48 97.55 -64.91
CA GLN A 316 35.88 98.81 -65.35
C GLN A 316 36.68 100.03 -64.85
N GLU A 317 37.13 100.03 -63.59
CA GLU A 317 38.01 101.06 -63.05
C GLU A 317 39.35 101.10 -63.78
N ALA A 318 39.91 99.94 -64.16
CA ALA A 318 41.12 99.86 -64.98
C ALA A 318 40.89 100.38 -66.42
N THR A 319 39.75 100.07 -67.06
CA THR A 319 39.42 100.64 -68.38
C THR A 319 39.23 102.15 -68.29
N TYR A 320 38.45 102.65 -67.33
CA TYR A 320 38.26 104.09 -67.12
C TYR A 320 39.57 104.81 -66.77
N ALA A 321 40.47 104.19 -66.00
CA ALA A 321 41.80 104.73 -65.76
C ALA A 321 42.65 104.75 -67.05
N SER A 322 42.54 103.75 -67.92
CA SER A 322 43.22 103.74 -69.22
C SER A 322 42.66 104.81 -70.18
N GLU A 323 41.34 104.98 -70.23
CA GLU A 323 40.64 106.00 -71.01
C GLU A 323 40.95 107.41 -70.50
N ALA A 324 40.90 107.64 -69.18
CA ALA A 324 41.30 108.90 -68.57
C ALA A 324 42.76 109.25 -68.86
N ASN A 325 43.67 108.25 -68.87
CA ASN A 325 45.06 108.46 -69.29
C ASN A 325 45.21 108.71 -70.80
N GLY A 326 44.35 108.11 -71.64
CA GLY A 326 44.25 108.43 -73.06
C GLY A 326 43.76 109.86 -73.31
N LEU A 327 42.72 110.29 -72.59
CA LEU A 327 42.17 111.64 -72.64
C LEU A 327 43.19 112.68 -72.11
N ARG A 328 43.91 112.40 -71.01
CA ARG A 328 45.03 113.25 -70.55
C ARG A 328 46.12 113.41 -71.60
N ARG A 329 46.50 112.33 -72.30
CA ARG A 329 47.45 112.42 -73.43
C ARG A 329 46.89 113.23 -74.59
N LEU A 330 45.62 113.08 -74.93
CA LEU A 330 44.98 113.89 -75.97
C LEU A 330 44.93 115.38 -75.58
N VAL A 331 44.64 115.70 -74.32
CA VAL A 331 44.68 117.06 -73.78
C VAL A 331 46.11 117.62 -73.85
N SER A 332 47.14 116.89 -73.39
CA SER A 332 48.56 117.30 -73.54
C SER A 332 48.91 117.58 -75.00
N MET A 333 48.52 116.70 -75.93
CA MET A 333 48.74 116.89 -77.37
C MET A 333 47.94 118.07 -77.97
N MET A 334 46.86 118.52 -77.32
CA MET A 334 46.11 119.73 -77.71
C MET A 334 46.70 120.99 -77.07
N GLU A 335 47.14 120.93 -75.82
CA GLU A 335 47.86 122.00 -75.13
C GLU A 335 49.19 122.29 -75.84
N GLU A 336 49.97 121.27 -76.21
CA GLU A 336 51.19 121.40 -77.03
C GLU A 336 50.91 122.04 -78.40
N ARG A 337 49.78 121.70 -79.05
CA ARG A 337 49.36 122.32 -80.31
C ARG A 337 48.89 123.76 -80.15
N GLU A 338 48.19 124.08 -79.06
CA GLU A 338 47.78 125.44 -78.74
C GLU A 338 49.01 126.30 -78.38
N GLN A 339 50.00 125.72 -77.73
CA GLN A 339 51.27 126.37 -77.40
C GLN A 339 52.11 126.64 -78.65
N GLN A 340 52.21 125.67 -79.57
CA GLN A 340 52.79 125.88 -80.91
C GLN A 340 52.02 126.94 -81.72
N ALA A 341 50.69 126.96 -81.63
CA ALA A 341 49.88 128.00 -82.29
C ALA A 341 50.12 129.39 -81.68
N LYS A 342 50.30 129.49 -80.35
CA LYS A 342 50.70 130.73 -79.67
C LYS A 342 52.11 131.19 -80.07
N GLU A 343 53.08 130.29 -80.16
CA GLU A 343 54.44 130.61 -80.65
C GLU A 343 54.41 131.12 -82.11
N ILE A 344 53.57 130.52 -82.96
CA ILE A 344 53.36 130.98 -84.34
C ILE A 344 52.71 132.38 -84.34
N VAL A 345 51.66 132.62 -83.55
CA VAL A 345 51.03 133.95 -83.42
C VAL A 345 52.03 134.99 -82.89
N GLU A 346 52.80 134.68 -81.85
CA GLU A 346 53.86 135.56 -81.35
C GLU A 346 54.93 135.87 -82.41
N SER A 347 55.29 134.91 -83.27
CA SER A 347 56.23 135.14 -84.37
C SER A 347 55.64 136.09 -85.42
N ILE A 348 54.37 135.92 -85.77
CA ILE A 348 53.62 136.79 -86.68
C ILE A 348 53.47 138.21 -86.09
N GLU A 349 53.18 138.35 -84.80
CA GLU A 349 53.13 139.65 -84.11
C GLU A 349 54.49 140.36 -84.10
N LYS A 350 55.59 139.62 -83.89
CA LYS A 350 56.96 140.16 -83.97
C LYS A 350 57.32 140.59 -85.40
N GLU A 351 56.89 139.84 -86.42
CA GLU A 351 57.05 140.24 -87.82
C GLU A 351 56.22 141.49 -88.17
N TRP A 352 54.96 141.57 -87.72
CA TRP A 352 54.11 142.74 -87.90
C TRP A 352 54.66 143.99 -87.18
N ALA A 353 55.17 143.85 -85.96
CA ALA A 353 55.85 144.94 -85.27
C ALA A 353 57.08 145.42 -86.05
N GLY A 354 57.88 144.49 -86.58
CA GLY A 354 59.02 144.79 -87.44
C GLY A 354 58.65 145.32 -88.84
N VAL A 355 57.40 145.17 -89.29
CA VAL A 355 56.86 145.86 -90.48
C VAL A 355 56.38 147.26 -90.11
N GLY A 356 55.75 147.43 -88.95
CA GLY A 356 55.33 148.71 -88.39
C GLY A 356 56.51 149.67 -88.19
N GLU A 357 57.58 149.21 -87.55
CA GLU A 357 58.80 150.00 -87.35
C GLU A 357 59.41 150.44 -88.71
N LYS A 358 59.41 149.55 -89.71
CA LYS A 358 59.87 149.87 -91.08
C LYS A 358 58.89 150.77 -91.84
N ALA A 359 57.63 150.89 -91.42
CA ALA A 359 56.68 151.86 -91.96
C ALA A 359 56.91 153.23 -91.31
N GLU A 360 57.05 153.28 -89.99
CA GLU A 360 57.33 154.50 -89.23
C GLU A 360 58.68 155.13 -89.60
N GLN A 361 59.74 154.33 -89.79
CA GLN A 361 61.02 154.80 -90.32
C GLN A 361 60.89 155.45 -91.72
N ARG A 362 60.05 154.89 -92.61
CA ARG A 362 59.77 155.49 -93.93
C ARG A 362 58.97 156.78 -93.80
N GLU A 363 57.97 156.81 -92.93
CA GLU A 363 57.18 158.01 -92.68
C GLU A 363 58.05 159.12 -92.06
N ALA A 364 59.01 158.79 -91.19
CA ALA A 364 60.01 159.71 -90.68
C ALA A 364 60.88 160.28 -91.81
N THR A 365 61.41 159.45 -92.71
CA THR A 365 62.20 159.95 -93.87
C THR A 365 61.39 160.87 -94.79
N LEU A 366 60.09 160.57 -95.00
CA LEU A 366 59.18 161.41 -95.79
C LEU A 366 58.83 162.72 -95.07
N ARG A 367 58.67 162.70 -93.74
CA ARG A 367 58.50 163.90 -92.92
C ARG A 367 59.74 164.79 -93.00
N ASP A 368 60.95 164.23 -92.89
CA ASP A 368 62.20 164.98 -93.08
C ASP A 368 62.35 165.55 -94.50
N GLU A 369 61.81 164.89 -95.53
CA GLU A 369 61.78 165.38 -96.92
C GLU A 369 60.81 166.55 -97.09
N VAL A 370 59.59 166.43 -96.55
CA VAL A 370 58.61 167.52 -96.50
C VAL A 370 59.15 168.72 -95.72
N ASP A 371 59.87 168.49 -94.63
CA ASP A 371 60.49 169.56 -93.85
C ASP A 371 61.69 170.21 -94.56
N ARG A 372 62.47 169.45 -95.33
CA ARG A 372 63.50 170.00 -96.24
C ARG A 372 62.88 170.86 -97.35
N GLU A 373 61.80 170.39 -97.99
CA GLU A 373 60.99 171.12 -98.97
C GLU A 373 60.36 172.41 -98.40
N ARG A 374 59.94 172.39 -97.13
CA ARG A 374 59.41 173.58 -96.43
C ARG A 374 60.50 174.60 -96.10
N ARG A 375 61.60 174.15 -95.51
CA ARG A 375 62.77 175.01 -95.19
C ARG A 375 63.30 175.68 -96.46
N ALA A 376 63.38 174.95 -97.58
CA ALA A 376 63.79 175.51 -98.87
C ALA A 376 62.86 176.62 -99.40
N ARG A 377 61.53 176.49 -99.23
CA ARG A 377 60.57 177.55 -99.59
C ARG A 377 60.68 178.76 -98.66
N GLU A 378 60.70 178.54 -97.35
CA GLU A 378 60.87 179.60 -96.37
C GLU A 378 62.17 180.40 -96.59
N GLU A 379 63.27 179.73 -96.94
CA GLU A 379 64.52 180.42 -97.28
C GLU A 379 64.43 181.22 -98.58
N ALA A 380 63.66 180.77 -99.58
CA ALA A 380 63.47 181.52 -100.83
C ALA A 380 62.64 182.81 -100.60
N GLU A 381 61.58 182.73 -99.81
CA GLU A 381 60.73 183.87 -99.46
C GLU A 381 61.47 184.88 -98.57
N LYS A 382 62.25 184.41 -97.58
CA LYS A 382 63.11 185.26 -96.74
C LYS A 382 64.19 185.96 -97.56
N ARG A 383 64.77 185.30 -98.58
CA ARG A 383 65.76 185.90 -99.50
C ARG A 383 65.22 187.03 -100.37
N LEU A 384 63.92 187.11 -100.63
CA LEU A 384 63.30 188.26 -101.31
C LEU A 384 63.16 189.46 -100.35
N TYR A 385 62.59 189.25 -99.16
CA TYR A 385 62.30 190.35 -98.22
C TYR A 385 63.58 190.97 -97.60
N GLN A 386 64.63 190.16 -97.43
CA GLN A 386 65.91 190.57 -96.84
C GLN A 386 66.89 191.21 -97.84
N LEU A 387 66.52 191.32 -99.14
CA LEU A 387 67.26 192.13 -100.12
C LEU A 387 66.78 193.60 -100.17
N GLU A 388 65.55 193.88 -99.72
CA GLU A 388 65.01 195.24 -99.66
C GLU A 388 65.27 195.91 -98.30
N THR A 389 65.21 195.14 -97.21
CA THR A 389 65.45 195.63 -95.85
C THR A 389 66.92 195.51 -95.41
N VAL A 390 67.73 196.42 -95.96
CA VAL A 390 69.09 196.84 -95.52
C VAL A 390 70.17 195.73 -95.48
N LEU A 391 71.30 195.82 -96.17
CA LEU A 391 72.16 196.99 -96.47
C LEU A 391 72.69 197.73 -95.21
N ASP A 392 72.39 197.24 -94.00
CA ASP A 392 72.98 197.72 -92.75
C ASP A 392 73.36 196.52 -91.86
N ARG A 393 74.66 196.21 -91.91
CA ARG A 393 75.46 195.59 -90.83
C ARG A 393 75.06 194.22 -90.24
N MET A 394 75.76 193.20 -90.76
CA MET A 394 76.93 192.60 -90.06
C MET A 394 76.76 192.16 -88.59
N GLY A 395 76.91 190.84 -88.32
CA GLY A 395 77.70 190.41 -87.15
C GLY A 395 77.50 189.01 -86.53
N ARG A 396 78.44 188.09 -86.82
CA ARG A 396 78.93 186.97 -85.96
C ARG A 396 77.93 185.84 -85.63
N GLY A 397 78.33 184.62 -85.22
CA GLY A 397 79.67 183.99 -85.19
C GLY A 397 79.95 183.20 -83.88
N GLU A 398 80.45 181.95 -84.01
CA GLU A 398 80.99 181.04 -82.94
C GLU A 398 79.91 180.38 -82.02
N LEU A 399 79.84 179.06 -81.74
CA LEU A 399 80.75 178.05 -81.08
C LEU A 399 80.87 178.24 -79.53
N PRO A 400 81.26 177.25 -78.66
CA PRO A 400 81.10 175.76 -78.64
C PRO A 400 80.89 175.12 -77.19
N LEU A 401 81.16 173.80 -76.98
CA LEU A 401 81.63 173.07 -75.74
C LEU A 401 80.64 172.28 -74.76
N PRO A 402 81.13 171.33 -73.87
CA PRO A 402 80.39 170.14 -73.34
C PRO A 402 80.50 169.85 -71.78
N SER A 403 80.66 168.58 -71.31
CA SER A 403 81.02 168.03 -69.93
C SER A 403 79.89 167.69 -68.88
N ARG A 404 79.99 166.76 -67.86
CA ARG A 404 80.91 165.60 -67.53
C ARG A 404 80.46 164.68 -66.33
N SER A 405 80.66 163.34 -66.42
CA SER A 405 81.07 162.28 -65.40
C SER A 405 80.56 162.14 -63.91
N THR A 406 80.06 160.92 -63.52
CA THR A 406 80.28 160.11 -62.24
C THR A 406 79.76 160.62 -60.83
N PRO A 407 79.81 159.85 -59.67
CA PRO A 407 79.25 158.51 -59.30
C PRO A 407 78.64 158.31 -57.84
N THR A 408 78.15 157.09 -57.49
CA THR A 408 78.01 156.37 -56.15
C THR A 408 76.94 156.63 -55.02
N THR A 409 75.97 155.68 -54.84
CA THR A 409 75.34 155.06 -53.58
C THR A 409 74.62 155.89 -52.47
N PRO A 410 73.83 155.36 -51.47
CA PRO A 410 73.39 153.96 -51.09
C PRO A 410 71.85 153.77 -50.68
N LEU A 411 71.43 152.58 -50.12
CA LEU A 411 70.54 152.36 -48.90
C LEU A 411 69.32 151.33 -48.91
N ARG A 412 69.45 150.17 -48.21
CA ARG A 412 68.50 149.47 -47.22
C ARG A 412 67.22 148.60 -47.53
N THR A 413 67.35 147.24 -47.47
CA THR A 413 66.54 146.14 -46.74
C THR A 413 64.98 145.98 -46.84
N PRO A 414 64.27 144.94 -46.26
CA PRO A 414 64.60 143.53 -45.77
C PRO A 414 63.56 142.37 -46.05
N ARG A 415 63.96 141.08 -45.81
CA ARG A 415 63.18 139.86 -45.36
C ARG A 415 62.04 139.27 -46.26
N THR A 416 61.66 137.98 -46.29
CA THR A 416 62.07 136.62 -45.74
C THR A 416 61.54 135.57 -46.76
N ALA A 417 62.22 134.49 -47.20
CA ALA A 417 62.83 133.31 -46.53
C ALA A 417 61.81 132.30 -45.92
N ASP A 418 61.86 130.96 -46.07
CA ASP A 418 62.51 129.97 -47.00
C ASP A 418 61.59 128.68 -47.05
N VAL A 419 61.61 127.60 -47.87
CA VAL A 419 62.53 126.78 -48.73
C VAL A 419 63.56 125.86 -48.00
N SER A 420 63.90 124.59 -48.37
CA SER A 420 63.59 123.67 -49.53
C SER A 420 63.66 122.15 -49.15
N THR A 421 63.21 121.24 -50.06
CA THR A 421 63.71 119.87 -50.49
C THR A 421 64.74 119.06 -49.64
N MET A 422 64.88 117.72 -49.66
CA MET A 422 64.31 116.52 -50.37
C MET A 422 64.70 115.25 -49.53
N ASP A 423 63.84 114.26 -49.27
CA ASP A 423 63.61 112.98 -50.02
C ASP A 423 64.52 111.77 -49.62
N VAL A 424 64.11 110.54 -49.99
CA VAL A 424 64.82 109.23 -49.97
C VAL A 424 64.74 108.35 -48.69
N MET A 425 63.64 107.58 -48.60
CA MET A 425 63.62 106.08 -48.55
C MET A 425 63.87 105.25 -47.25
N MET A 426 62.89 104.36 -46.96
CA MET A 426 62.91 103.09 -46.16
C MET A 426 63.19 103.08 -44.62
N GLY A 427 62.44 102.23 -43.89
CA GLY A 427 63.11 101.28 -42.95
C GLY A 427 62.64 101.07 -41.49
N LEU A 428 61.40 100.61 -41.24
CA LEU A 428 60.96 99.87 -40.02
C LEU A 428 61.02 100.61 -38.64
N SER A 429 60.46 99.97 -37.59
CA SER A 429 60.07 100.59 -36.31
C SER A 429 60.97 100.22 -35.11
N PRO A 430 61.23 101.12 -34.12
CA PRO A 430 62.28 100.92 -33.10
C PRO A 430 61.76 100.61 -31.68
N THR A 431 62.52 99.85 -30.89
CA THR A 431 62.23 99.61 -29.45
C THR A 431 63.48 99.53 -28.55
N VAL A 432 64.70 99.52 -29.09
CA VAL A 432 65.94 99.19 -28.32
C VAL A 432 67.02 100.29 -28.42
N ALA A 433 66.68 101.53 -28.04
CA ALA A 433 67.60 102.68 -28.16
C ALA A 433 67.53 103.75 -27.05
N MET A 434 66.75 103.56 -25.97
CA MET A 434 66.51 104.59 -24.94
C MET A 434 67.07 104.25 -23.54
N ALA A 435 68.29 103.71 -23.49
CA ALA A 435 68.95 103.30 -22.25
C ALA A 435 70.33 103.96 -22.03
N SER A 436 70.41 105.30 -22.03
CA SER A 436 71.70 105.99 -21.80
C SER A 436 71.65 107.47 -21.32
N LYS A 437 70.62 107.92 -20.57
CA LYS A 437 70.59 109.33 -20.10
C LYS A 437 69.91 109.64 -18.75
N THR A 438 70.02 108.73 -17.78
CA THR A 438 69.56 108.95 -16.40
C THR A 438 70.68 109.39 -15.45
N GLN A 439 71.02 110.68 -15.45
CA GLN A 439 71.75 111.31 -14.32
C GLN A 439 71.49 112.83 -14.27
N LYS A 440 71.46 113.39 -13.06
CA LYS A 440 71.20 114.80 -12.71
C LYS A 440 69.76 115.31 -12.95
N SER A 441 68.86 114.95 -12.04
CA SER A 441 67.98 115.94 -11.40
C SER A 441 67.77 115.54 -9.94
N GLY A 442 67.74 116.52 -9.04
CA GLY A 442 67.45 116.29 -7.63
C GLY A 442 65.94 116.32 -7.41
N LYS A 443 65.33 115.17 -7.14
CA LYS A 443 63.88 115.08 -6.85
C LYS A 443 63.56 115.79 -5.53
N THR A 444 62.49 116.57 -5.55
CA THR A 444 61.92 117.21 -4.36
C THR A 444 61.31 116.17 -3.42
N PHE A 445 61.18 116.49 -2.13
CA PHE A 445 60.57 115.59 -1.13
C PHE A 445 59.13 115.17 -1.51
N THR A 446 58.40 116.07 -2.18
CA THR A 446 57.08 115.82 -2.78
C THR A 446 57.11 114.85 -3.97
N GLU A 447 58.15 114.88 -4.81
CA GLU A 447 58.32 113.87 -5.87
C GLU A 447 58.71 112.50 -5.28
N VAL A 448 59.53 112.46 -4.23
CA VAL A 448 59.85 111.21 -3.51
C VAL A 448 58.60 110.62 -2.87
N TYR A 449 57.70 111.44 -2.30
CA TYR A 449 56.40 110.98 -1.83
C TYR A 449 55.47 110.54 -2.96
N ALA A 450 55.45 111.25 -4.10
CA ALA A 450 54.64 110.85 -5.26
C ALA A 450 55.15 109.56 -5.92
N ASP A 451 56.47 109.32 -5.90
CA ASP A 451 57.08 108.06 -6.34
C ASP A 451 56.86 106.94 -5.32
N TYR A 452 56.87 107.23 -4.01
CA TYR A 452 56.52 106.25 -2.97
C TYR A 452 55.04 105.84 -3.06
N VAL A 453 54.12 106.78 -3.27
CA VAL A 453 52.70 106.49 -3.51
C VAL A 453 52.52 105.70 -4.80
N ARG A 454 53.15 106.10 -5.92
CA ARG A 454 53.10 105.30 -7.16
C ARG A 454 53.72 103.90 -6.98
N LEU A 455 54.79 103.75 -6.23
CA LEU A 455 55.37 102.43 -5.91
C LEU A 455 54.45 101.60 -5.00
N GLN A 456 53.71 102.25 -4.09
CA GLN A 456 52.70 101.61 -3.25
C GLN A 456 51.46 101.20 -4.08
N ASP A 457 51.05 102.02 -5.05
CA ASP A 457 49.97 101.70 -6.00
C ASP A 457 50.39 100.59 -6.97
N GLU A 458 51.61 100.61 -7.50
CA GLU A 458 52.20 99.55 -8.33
C GLU A 458 52.37 98.25 -7.54
N TYR A 459 52.80 98.32 -6.27
CA TYR A 459 52.86 97.15 -5.39
C TYR A 459 51.45 96.62 -5.05
N ALA A 460 50.47 97.49 -4.81
CA ALA A 460 49.08 97.09 -4.60
C ALA A 460 48.47 96.45 -5.86
N GLN A 461 48.77 96.98 -7.05
CA GLN A 461 48.39 96.38 -8.33
C GLN A 461 49.07 95.01 -8.52
N LYS A 462 50.35 94.87 -8.20
CA LYS A 462 51.05 93.57 -8.29
C LYS A 462 50.54 92.57 -7.26
N CYS A 463 50.23 92.99 -6.04
CA CYS A 463 49.55 92.13 -5.08
C CYS A 463 48.15 91.73 -5.57
N ALA A 464 47.37 92.65 -6.18
CA ALA A 464 46.06 92.33 -6.77
C ALA A 464 46.16 91.41 -8.00
N GLU A 465 47.22 91.52 -8.81
CA GLU A 465 47.53 90.58 -9.89
C GLU A 465 47.91 89.19 -9.35
N TYR A 466 48.78 89.11 -8.34
CA TYR A 466 49.13 87.84 -7.70
C TYR A 466 47.91 87.19 -7.04
N ASP A 467 47.12 87.94 -6.28
CA ASP A 467 45.82 87.55 -5.73
C ASP A 467 44.87 87.02 -6.81
N HIS A 468 44.81 87.68 -7.98
CA HIS A 468 43.96 87.26 -9.08
C HIS A 468 44.47 85.97 -9.73
N MET A 469 45.78 85.88 -9.99
CA MET A 469 46.42 84.68 -10.53
C MET A 469 46.28 83.49 -9.58
N ASP A 470 46.49 83.67 -8.28
CA ASP A 470 46.33 82.63 -7.26
C ASP A 470 44.87 82.17 -7.12
N ARG A 471 43.90 83.10 -7.19
CA ARG A 471 42.47 82.75 -7.30
C ARG A 471 42.14 81.98 -8.58
N THR A 472 42.74 82.33 -9.72
CA THR A 472 42.52 81.58 -10.97
C THR A 472 43.21 80.21 -10.94
N LEU A 473 44.40 80.08 -10.37
CA LEU A 473 45.09 78.80 -10.19
C LEU A 473 44.32 77.90 -9.21
N THR A 474 43.87 78.44 -8.08
CA THR A 474 43.02 77.73 -7.11
C THR A 474 41.69 77.30 -7.76
N SER A 475 41.07 78.15 -8.59
CA SER A 475 39.85 77.78 -9.32
C SER A 475 40.09 76.71 -10.38
N VAL A 476 41.22 76.76 -11.10
CA VAL A 476 41.61 75.73 -12.09
C VAL A 476 41.97 74.42 -11.40
N LEU A 477 42.67 74.46 -10.27
CA LEU A 477 42.95 73.28 -9.45
C LEU A 477 41.65 72.66 -8.92
N ALA A 478 40.73 73.44 -8.35
CA ALA A 478 39.42 72.96 -7.92
C ALA A 478 38.61 72.34 -9.07
N GLN A 479 38.63 72.94 -10.28
CA GLN A 479 37.99 72.38 -11.47
C GLN A 479 38.67 71.08 -11.98
N ILE A 480 39.97 70.92 -11.75
CA ILE A 480 40.71 69.68 -12.05
C ILE A 480 40.40 68.61 -11.00
N GLU A 481 40.35 68.97 -9.71
CA GLU A 481 40.01 68.08 -8.59
C GLU A 481 38.55 67.63 -8.65
N GLU A 482 37.61 68.47 -9.09
CA GLU A 482 36.22 68.11 -9.36
C GLU A 482 36.09 67.16 -10.56
N ARG A 483 36.90 67.36 -11.60
CA ARG A 483 36.86 66.52 -12.83
C ARG A 483 37.68 65.24 -12.72
N ALA A 484 38.66 65.15 -11.82
CA ALA A 484 39.47 63.96 -11.58
C ALA A 484 38.63 62.71 -11.21
N PRO A 485 37.69 62.74 -10.25
CA PRO A 485 36.83 61.59 -9.94
C PRO A 485 35.88 61.27 -11.10
N VAL A 486 35.36 62.28 -11.82
CA VAL A 486 34.49 62.06 -12.99
C VAL A 486 35.25 61.36 -14.12
N LEU A 487 36.49 61.77 -14.41
CA LEU A 487 37.35 61.12 -15.40
C LEU A 487 37.79 59.71 -14.95
N SER A 488 37.99 59.50 -13.65
CA SER A 488 38.27 58.17 -13.08
C SER A 488 37.08 57.22 -13.21
N GLN A 489 35.88 57.69 -12.86
CA GLN A 489 34.62 56.96 -13.04
C GLN A 489 34.34 56.67 -14.52
N GLN A 490 34.55 57.65 -15.41
CA GLN A 490 34.43 57.42 -16.86
C GLN A 490 35.42 56.38 -17.36
N ARG A 491 36.68 56.36 -16.88
CA ARG A 491 37.64 55.31 -17.25
C ARG A 491 37.23 53.94 -16.74
N ALA A 492 36.81 53.83 -15.48
CA ALA A 492 36.31 52.56 -14.93
C ALA A 492 35.07 52.07 -15.69
N GLU A 493 34.16 52.97 -16.10
CA GLU A 493 33.00 52.64 -16.93
C GLU A 493 33.38 52.29 -18.37
N TYR A 494 34.38 52.94 -18.97
CA TYR A 494 34.90 52.54 -20.29
C TYR A 494 35.63 51.19 -20.23
N GLU A 495 36.40 50.91 -19.18
CA GLU A 495 37.05 49.62 -18.96
C GLU A 495 36.01 48.52 -18.71
N ARG A 496 34.93 48.80 -17.97
CA ARG A 496 33.79 47.88 -17.82
C ARG A 496 33.05 47.68 -19.15
N LEU A 497 32.68 48.75 -19.85
CA LEU A 497 32.05 48.65 -21.18
C LEU A 497 32.95 47.95 -22.20
N GLN A 498 34.28 47.99 -22.02
CA GLN A 498 35.25 47.28 -22.84
C GLN A 498 35.44 45.81 -22.44
N SER A 499 35.47 45.48 -21.13
CA SER A 499 35.53 44.10 -20.65
C SER A 499 34.25 43.37 -21.01
N GLU A 500 33.09 44.02 -20.77
CA GLU A 500 31.82 43.66 -21.36
C GLU A 500 32.03 43.51 -22.87
N ALA A 501 32.33 44.56 -23.66
CA ALA A 501 32.53 44.43 -25.12
C ALA A 501 33.40 43.25 -25.60
N SER A 502 34.47 42.86 -24.90
CA SER A 502 35.29 41.71 -25.28
C SER A 502 34.59 40.37 -25.01
N GLU A 503 34.00 40.20 -23.82
CA GLU A 503 33.19 39.05 -23.43
C GLU A 503 32.06 38.76 -24.44
N LEU A 504 31.42 39.80 -24.97
CA LEU A 504 30.32 39.69 -25.94
C LEU A 504 30.87 39.36 -27.34
N ALA A 505 32.08 39.80 -27.69
CA ALA A 505 32.69 39.31 -28.92
C ALA A 505 33.02 37.81 -28.82
N VAL A 506 33.49 37.36 -27.65
CA VAL A 506 33.75 35.93 -27.38
C VAL A 506 32.46 35.12 -27.47
N GLN A 507 31.40 35.52 -26.77
CA GLN A 507 30.16 34.74 -26.79
C GLN A 507 29.35 34.89 -28.09
N LEU A 508 29.76 35.78 -29.01
CA LEU A 508 29.29 35.77 -30.40
C LEU A 508 30.04 34.73 -31.22
N SER A 509 31.37 34.72 -31.09
CA SER A 509 32.20 33.68 -31.70
C SER A 509 31.74 32.30 -31.22
N ASN A 510 31.40 32.19 -29.93
CA ASN A 510 30.71 31.01 -29.39
C ASN A 510 29.35 30.88 -30.08
N ALA A 511 28.40 31.83 -29.98
CA ALA A 511 27.03 31.72 -30.55
C ALA A 511 26.90 31.76 -32.11
N ILE A 512 28.02 31.76 -32.86
CA ILE A 512 28.09 31.52 -34.31
C ILE A 512 28.81 30.20 -34.63
N SER A 513 29.82 29.80 -33.84
CA SER A 513 30.35 28.44 -33.95
C SER A 513 29.31 27.42 -33.46
N GLU A 514 28.71 27.67 -32.28
CA GLU A 514 27.37 28.28 -32.06
C GLU A 514 26.31 28.28 -33.16
N ARG A 515 26.53 27.81 -34.39
CA ARG A 515 25.57 27.71 -35.49
C ARG A 515 25.95 26.56 -36.39
N GLU A 516 27.18 26.63 -36.87
CA GLU A 516 27.57 25.95 -38.08
C GLU A 516 27.52 24.42 -37.91
N ALA A 517 27.79 23.88 -36.71
CA ALA A 517 27.75 22.45 -36.45
C ALA A 517 26.33 21.82 -36.29
N GLN A 518 25.23 22.54 -36.07
CA GLN A 518 23.84 21.99 -36.07
C GLN A 518 23.04 22.49 -37.27
N THR A 519 23.57 23.42 -38.06
CA THR A 519 23.30 23.38 -39.49
C THR A 519 23.98 22.16 -40.12
N HIS A 520 25.22 21.83 -39.74
CA HIS A 520 25.93 20.64 -40.23
C HIS A 520 25.27 19.33 -39.78
N LEU A 521 25.00 19.13 -38.48
CA LEU A 521 24.32 17.93 -37.99
C LEU A 521 22.89 17.82 -38.52
N ALA A 522 22.17 18.92 -38.74
CA ALA A 522 20.87 18.87 -39.41
C ALA A 522 21.00 18.51 -40.91
N GLN A 523 22.03 18.99 -41.60
CA GLN A 523 22.31 18.65 -43.00
C GLN A 523 22.78 17.21 -43.14
N GLU A 524 23.67 16.73 -42.27
CA GLU A 524 24.07 15.33 -42.15
C GLU A 524 22.88 14.42 -41.86
N ASN A 525 22.04 14.77 -40.89
CA ASN A 525 20.88 13.96 -40.54
C ASN A 525 19.82 14.00 -41.65
N GLY A 526 19.69 15.12 -42.36
CA GLY A 526 18.90 15.22 -43.59
C GLY A 526 19.48 14.35 -44.73
N GLN A 527 20.79 14.26 -44.88
CA GLN A 527 21.44 13.35 -45.83
C GLN A 527 21.30 11.88 -45.42
N LYS A 528 21.45 11.54 -44.14
CA LYS A 528 21.27 10.18 -43.59
C LYS A 528 19.81 9.73 -43.76
N LEU A 529 18.85 10.61 -43.43
CA LEU A 529 17.43 10.39 -43.68
C LEU A 529 17.15 10.24 -45.18
N GLY A 530 17.67 11.14 -46.03
CA GLY A 530 17.48 11.05 -47.48
C GLY A 530 18.10 9.80 -48.11
N LYS A 531 19.19 9.27 -47.58
CA LYS A 531 19.74 7.96 -47.96
C LYS A 531 18.81 6.83 -47.51
N SER A 532 18.39 6.82 -46.25
CA SER A 532 17.52 5.77 -45.69
C SER A 532 16.11 5.76 -46.32
N VAL A 533 15.57 6.93 -46.70
CA VAL A 533 14.29 7.02 -47.43
C VAL A 533 14.42 6.37 -48.80
N ARG A 534 15.46 6.70 -49.60
CA ARG A 534 15.71 6.06 -50.90
C ARG A 534 15.97 4.55 -50.77
N GLU A 535 16.63 4.12 -49.70
CA GLU A 535 16.85 2.70 -49.40
C GLU A 535 15.53 1.99 -49.07
N ASN A 536 14.63 2.62 -48.30
CA ASN A 536 13.29 2.09 -48.04
C ASN A 536 12.42 2.08 -49.31
N GLU A 537 12.46 3.12 -50.15
CA GLU A 537 11.77 3.16 -51.45
C GLU A 537 12.27 2.04 -52.38
N LEU A 538 13.59 1.80 -52.43
CA LEU A 538 14.18 0.71 -53.20
C LEU A 538 13.78 -0.67 -52.66
N LEU A 539 13.79 -0.86 -51.34
CA LEU A 539 13.35 -2.10 -50.69
C LEU A 539 11.84 -2.36 -50.88
N GLN A 540 11.02 -1.31 -50.88
CA GLN A 540 9.58 -1.41 -51.19
C GLN A 540 9.37 -1.85 -52.64
N LYS A 541 10.06 -1.22 -53.61
CA LYS A 541 10.04 -1.67 -55.02
C LYS A 541 10.47 -3.13 -55.17
N GLN A 542 11.54 -3.55 -54.48
CA GLN A 542 11.99 -4.96 -54.50
C GLN A 542 10.97 -5.93 -53.88
N LEU A 543 10.23 -5.52 -52.85
CA LEU A 543 9.15 -6.32 -52.25
C LEU A 543 7.92 -6.39 -53.17
N GLU A 544 7.57 -5.32 -53.88
CA GLU A 544 6.52 -5.33 -54.90
C GLU A 544 6.90 -6.23 -56.09
N ASP A 545 8.13 -6.12 -56.60
CA ASP A 545 8.67 -6.97 -57.66
C ASP A 545 8.65 -8.45 -57.28
N LEU A 546 9.14 -8.79 -56.07
CA LEU A 546 9.08 -10.16 -55.54
C LEU A 546 7.62 -10.63 -55.34
N GLY A 547 6.73 -9.73 -54.92
CA GLY A 547 5.30 -10.00 -54.84
C GLY A 547 4.69 -10.35 -56.21
N ARG A 548 5.03 -9.59 -57.25
CA ARG A 548 4.62 -9.86 -58.64
C ARG A 548 5.21 -11.17 -59.17
N GLN A 549 6.47 -11.49 -58.87
CA GLN A 549 7.07 -12.79 -59.18
C GLN A 549 6.29 -13.95 -58.57
N VAL A 550 6.04 -13.90 -57.25
CA VAL A 550 5.31 -14.94 -56.53
C VAL A 550 3.88 -15.09 -57.08
N GLN A 551 3.19 -13.99 -57.39
CA GLN A 551 1.88 -14.03 -58.03
C GLN A 551 1.91 -14.65 -59.44
N SER A 552 2.91 -14.33 -60.27
CA SER A 552 3.07 -14.93 -61.61
C SER A 552 3.27 -16.44 -61.52
N LEU A 553 4.17 -16.89 -60.65
CA LEU A 553 4.47 -18.31 -60.44
C LEU A 553 3.28 -19.07 -59.84
N LEU A 554 2.53 -18.47 -58.92
CA LEU A 554 1.29 -19.07 -58.40
C LEU A 554 0.19 -19.17 -59.47
N ARG A 555 0.05 -18.18 -60.37
CA ARG A 555 -0.84 -18.24 -61.54
C ARG A 555 -0.42 -19.34 -62.53
N GLU A 556 0.83 -19.79 -62.50
CA GLU A 556 1.34 -20.86 -63.38
C GLU A 556 1.26 -22.24 -62.76
N ILE A 557 1.47 -22.36 -61.45
CA ILE A 557 1.15 -23.57 -60.69
C ILE A 557 -0.36 -23.85 -60.81
N ALA A 558 -1.22 -22.83 -60.62
CA ALA A 558 -2.67 -22.97 -60.82
C ALA A 558 -3.05 -23.40 -62.24
N ARG A 559 -2.42 -22.83 -63.29
CA ARG A 559 -2.64 -23.26 -64.70
C ARG A 559 -2.09 -24.66 -65.02
N ARG A 560 -1.11 -25.15 -64.25
CA ARG A 560 -0.59 -26.52 -64.36
C ARG A 560 -1.54 -27.53 -63.71
N ASP A 561 -2.19 -27.14 -62.63
CA ASP A 561 -3.10 -28.00 -61.87
C ASP A 561 -4.53 -28.01 -62.44
N ASP A 562 -4.99 -26.90 -63.05
CA ASP A 562 -6.24 -26.82 -63.83
C ASP A 562 -6.02 -26.20 -65.23
N PRO A 563 -5.95 -27.03 -66.30
CA PRO A 563 -5.80 -26.58 -67.68
C PRO A 563 -6.99 -25.82 -68.28
N THR A 564 -8.12 -25.69 -67.57
CA THR A 564 -9.31 -24.97 -68.06
C THR A 564 -9.33 -23.49 -67.70
N LEU A 565 -8.39 -23.04 -66.86
CA LEU A 565 -8.24 -21.63 -66.49
C LEU A 565 -7.79 -20.79 -67.71
N VAL A 566 -8.72 -19.95 -68.19
CA VAL A 566 -8.52 -19.07 -69.36
C VAL A 566 -7.31 -18.16 -69.18
N ASN A 567 -6.57 -17.94 -70.28
CA ASN A 567 -5.42 -17.03 -70.31
C ASN A 567 -5.84 -15.57 -70.08
N ALA A 568 -5.85 -15.14 -68.82
CA ALA A 568 -6.06 -13.75 -68.40
C ALA A 568 -4.85 -12.84 -68.71
N GLU A 569 -4.15 -13.07 -69.83
CA GLU A 569 -3.10 -12.17 -70.34
C GLU A 569 -3.72 -10.95 -71.07
N GLU A 570 -5.02 -10.97 -71.38
CA GLU A 570 -5.77 -9.86 -72.00
C GLU A 570 -6.55 -8.97 -71.00
N VAL A 571 -6.71 -9.36 -69.73
CA VAL A 571 -7.65 -8.71 -68.79
C VAL A 571 -6.98 -7.66 -67.88
N ASP A 572 -5.67 -7.75 -67.66
CA ASP A 572 -4.94 -6.92 -66.68
C ASP A 572 -3.57 -6.42 -67.20
N VAL A 573 -3.34 -6.49 -68.52
CA VAL A 573 -2.15 -5.95 -69.20
C VAL A 573 -2.57 -5.14 -70.42
N GLN A 574 -3.09 -3.93 -70.18
CA GLN A 574 -2.91 -2.87 -71.17
C GLN A 574 -1.42 -2.54 -71.22
N PRO A 575 -0.74 -2.59 -72.39
CA PRO A 575 0.56 -1.98 -72.54
C PRO A 575 0.39 -0.45 -72.57
N MET A 576 0.17 0.14 -71.39
CA MET A 576 0.56 1.53 -71.17
C MET A 576 2.03 1.62 -71.59
N VAL A 577 2.33 2.49 -72.57
CA VAL A 577 3.70 2.71 -73.03
C VAL A 577 4.43 3.42 -71.90
N ALA A 578 5.05 2.63 -71.03
CA ALA A 578 5.60 3.12 -69.78
C ALA A 578 6.98 3.72 -70.06
N GLU A 579 7.01 5.05 -70.04
CA GLU A 579 8.23 5.84 -70.28
C GLU A 579 9.25 5.69 -69.13
N ASP A 580 8.79 5.27 -67.95
CA ASP A 580 9.61 4.97 -66.78
C ASP A 580 10.33 3.62 -66.88
N THR A 581 11.67 3.65 -66.92
CA THR A 581 12.55 2.48 -67.01
C THR A 581 12.32 1.45 -65.91
N ASP A 582 12.01 1.88 -64.69
CA ASP A 582 11.73 1.01 -63.55
C ASP A 582 10.60 0.02 -63.86
N THR A 583 9.50 0.50 -64.45
CA THR A 583 8.33 -0.33 -64.77
C THR A 583 8.64 -1.34 -65.87
N LEU A 584 9.52 -0.99 -66.81
CA LEU A 584 9.98 -1.90 -67.87
C LEU A 584 10.86 -3.02 -67.28
N ILE A 585 11.63 -2.73 -66.24
CA ILE A 585 12.42 -3.72 -65.48
C ILE A 585 11.47 -4.65 -64.71
N SER A 586 10.57 -4.11 -63.89
CA SER A 586 9.57 -4.84 -63.10
C SER A 586 8.69 -5.78 -63.93
N ASN A 587 8.35 -5.39 -65.17
CA ASN A 587 7.49 -6.21 -66.03
C ASN A 587 8.26 -7.22 -66.90
N ASN A 588 9.46 -6.89 -67.43
CA ASN A 588 10.13 -7.70 -68.46
C ASN A 588 11.40 -8.44 -67.99
N LEU A 589 12.09 -7.96 -66.95
CA LEU A 589 13.33 -8.56 -66.43
C LEU A 589 13.10 -9.33 -65.12
N VAL A 590 12.04 -9.00 -64.39
CA VAL A 590 11.69 -9.58 -63.09
C VAL A 590 10.75 -10.79 -63.21
N LEU A 591 9.77 -10.80 -64.12
CA LEU A 591 8.74 -11.85 -64.19
C LEU A 591 9.14 -13.01 -65.12
N PHE A 592 9.33 -14.21 -64.56
CA PHE A 592 9.68 -15.43 -65.29
C PHE A 592 8.57 -16.49 -65.24
N LYS A 593 8.41 -17.25 -66.34
CA LYS A 593 7.37 -18.30 -66.48
C LYS A 593 7.87 -19.75 -66.30
N SER A 594 9.19 -19.91 -66.19
CA SER A 594 9.91 -21.19 -66.20
C SER A 594 11.40 -20.98 -65.90
N ILE A 595 12.12 -22.06 -65.52
CA ILE A 595 13.56 -22.03 -65.24
C ILE A 595 14.38 -21.58 -66.46
N SER A 596 13.99 -21.98 -67.68
CA SER A 596 14.63 -21.52 -68.92
C SER A 596 14.39 -20.02 -69.18
N SER A 597 13.16 -19.52 -69.00
CA SER A 597 12.92 -18.07 -69.13
C SER A 597 13.68 -17.25 -68.09
N LEU A 598 13.81 -17.75 -66.86
CA LEU A 598 14.63 -17.12 -65.82
C LEU A 598 16.12 -17.10 -66.20
N GLN A 599 16.65 -18.17 -66.80
CA GLN A 599 18.02 -18.20 -67.30
C GLN A 599 18.24 -17.18 -68.43
N GLU A 600 17.30 -17.05 -69.37
CA GLU A 600 17.37 -16.02 -70.41
C GLU A 600 17.28 -14.59 -69.84
N GLN A 601 16.36 -14.33 -68.91
CA GLN A 601 16.21 -13.02 -68.27
C GLN A 601 17.42 -12.68 -67.42
N SER A 602 18.00 -13.64 -66.69
CA SER A 602 19.26 -13.47 -65.97
C SER A 602 20.43 -13.14 -66.91
N GLN A 603 20.53 -13.80 -68.08
CA GLN A 603 21.53 -13.44 -69.09
C GLN A 603 21.31 -12.05 -69.70
N LYS A 604 20.06 -11.64 -69.94
CA LYS A 604 19.69 -10.30 -70.42
C LYS A 604 20.03 -9.23 -69.36
N LEU A 605 19.66 -9.47 -68.10
CA LEU A 605 19.98 -8.60 -66.96
C LEU A 605 21.50 -8.45 -66.77
N LEU A 606 22.26 -9.54 -66.77
CA LEU A 606 23.73 -9.50 -66.64
C LEU A 606 24.41 -8.76 -67.80
N ARG A 607 23.81 -8.74 -68.99
CA ARG A 607 24.29 -7.90 -70.10
C ARG A 607 23.99 -6.42 -69.84
N ILE A 608 22.74 -6.08 -69.54
CA ILE A 608 22.30 -4.70 -69.29
C ILE A 608 23.07 -4.09 -68.11
N VAL A 609 23.28 -4.83 -67.02
CA VAL A 609 24.08 -4.38 -65.87
C VAL A 609 25.52 -4.06 -66.27
N ARG A 610 26.18 -4.90 -67.08
CA ARG A 610 27.56 -4.64 -67.55
C ARG A 610 27.63 -3.44 -68.50
N GLU A 611 26.66 -3.31 -69.40
CA GLU A 611 26.56 -2.16 -70.31
C GLU A 611 26.28 -0.86 -69.53
N LEU A 612 25.43 -0.90 -68.51
CA LEU A 612 25.14 0.25 -67.63
C LEU A 612 26.35 0.63 -66.77
N SER A 613 27.04 -0.34 -66.14
CA SER A 613 28.28 -0.07 -65.41
C SER A 613 29.34 0.56 -66.31
N SER A 614 29.50 0.08 -67.55
CA SER A 614 30.44 0.68 -68.51
C SER A 614 30.04 2.08 -68.98
N LYS A 615 28.74 2.40 -69.01
CA LYS A 615 28.25 3.76 -69.30
C LYS A 615 28.49 4.69 -68.13
N MET A 616 28.06 4.31 -66.92
CA MET A 616 28.28 5.11 -65.71
C MET A 616 29.76 5.37 -65.44
N GLU A 617 30.65 4.40 -65.66
CA GLU A 617 32.10 4.61 -65.50
C GLU A 617 32.67 5.59 -66.53
N ASN A 618 32.11 5.65 -67.75
CA ASN A 618 32.49 6.63 -68.77
C ASN A 618 31.87 8.01 -68.50
N GLU A 619 30.60 8.08 -68.11
CA GLU A 619 29.93 9.32 -67.72
C GLU A 619 30.59 9.96 -66.48
N GLU A 620 31.01 9.16 -65.49
CA GLU A 620 31.77 9.65 -64.33
C GLU A 620 33.18 10.13 -64.70
N ARG A 621 33.84 9.48 -65.67
CA ARG A 621 35.11 9.97 -66.25
C ARG A 621 34.88 11.30 -66.97
N GLU A 622 33.94 11.37 -67.91
CA GLU A 622 33.62 12.55 -68.71
C GLU A 622 33.20 13.75 -67.84
N TYR A 623 32.45 13.51 -66.76
CA TYR A 623 32.06 14.55 -65.79
C TYR A 623 33.24 15.04 -64.92
N LYS A 624 34.16 14.16 -64.52
CA LYS A 624 35.42 14.58 -63.86
C LYS A 624 36.29 15.38 -64.82
N ASP A 625 36.46 14.89 -66.04
CA ASP A 625 37.16 15.53 -67.13
C ASP A 625 36.59 16.92 -67.47
N SER A 626 35.26 17.12 -67.44
CA SER A 626 34.64 18.44 -67.64
C SER A 626 34.80 19.34 -66.42
N MET A 627 34.62 18.82 -65.21
CA MET A 627 34.78 19.58 -63.97
C MET A 627 36.23 20.04 -63.76
N GLU A 628 37.23 19.22 -64.11
CA GLU A 628 38.65 19.60 -64.09
C GLU A 628 38.97 20.68 -65.14
N ARG A 629 38.35 20.62 -66.33
CA ARG A 629 38.46 21.68 -67.35
C ARG A 629 37.86 22.99 -66.87
N GLU A 630 36.61 22.98 -66.39
CA GLU A 630 35.93 24.17 -65.86
C GLU A 630 36.71 24.79 -64.68
N GLN A 631 37.23 23.97 -63.77
CA GLN A 631 38.12 24.45 -62.70
C GLN A 631 39.42 25.06 -63.25
N SER A 632 40.05 24.42 -64.24
CA SER A 632 41.28 24.96 -64.85
C SER A 632 41.05 26.28 -65.60
N GLU A 633 39.89 26.44 -66.24
CA GLU A 633 39.51 27.67 -66.94
C GLU A 633 39.14 28.78 -65.96
N ALA A 634 38.39 28.49 -64.89
CA ALA A 634 38.10 29.44 -63.83
C ALA A 634 39.36 29.89 -63.08
N ILE A 635 40.32 28.99 -62.85
CA ILE A 635 41.65 29.33 -62.30
C ILE A 635 42.41 30.23 -63.27
N ARG A 636 42.38 29.95 -64.58
CA ARG A 636 43.01 30.80 -65.60
C ARG A 636 42.39 32.19 -65.66
N GLU A 637 41.06 32.30 -65.68
CA GLU A 637 40.33 33.57 -65.68
C GLU A 637 40.62 34.39 -64.41
N ALA A 638 40.62 33.75 -63.23
CA ALA A 638 41.01 34.39 -61.99
C ALA A 638 42.47 34.90 -62.00
N HIS A 639 43.40 34.12 -62.57
CA HIS A 639 44.79 34.54 -62.76
C HIS A 639 44.92 35.73 -63.73
N GLU A 640 44.19 35.71 -64.85
CA GLU A 640 44.17 36.80 -65.84
C GLU A 640 43.56 38.08 -65.24
N ALA A 641 42.46 37.97 -64.49
CA ALA A 641 41.84 39.10 -63.78
C ALA A 641 42.75 39.66 -62.66
N MET A 642 43.45 38.80 -61.90
CA MET A 642 44.45 39.24 -60.92
C MET A 642 45.64 39.94 -61.59
N GLN A 643 46.09 39.44 -62.75
CA GLN A 643 47.18 40.05 -63.50
C GLN A 643 46.77 41.39 -64.12
N GLU A 644 45.53 41.52 -64.60
CA GLU A 644 45.01 42.81 -65.03
C GLU A 644 44.85 43.79 -63.86
N LEU A 645 44.30 43.37 -62.71
CA LEU A 645 44.19 44.23 -61.52
C LEU A 645 45.57 44.72 -61.05
N ALA A 646 46.58 43.85 -61.06
CA ALA A 646 47.96 44.22 -60.77
C ALA A 646 48.51 45.23 -61.81
N ALA A 647 48.24 45.01 -63.10
CA ALA A 647 48.63 45.94 -64.15
C ALA A 647 47.89 47.29 -64.07
N GLN A 648 46.63 47.31 -63.63
CA GLN A 648 45.86 48.53 -63.36
C GLN A 648 46.42 49.28 -62.15
N LEU A 649 46.75 48.59 -61.05
CA LEU A 649 47.44 49.18 -59.89
C LEU A 649 48.82 49.74 -60.27
N ASP A 650 49.61 49.05 -61.08
CA ASP A 650 50.91 49.56 -61.53
C ASP A 650 50.80 50.69 -62.55
N ARG A 651 49.74 50.73 -63.38
CA ARG A 651 49.39 51.91 -64.19
C ARG A 651 48.99 53.08 -63.28
N GLN A 652 48.21 52.84 -62.23
CA GLN A 652 47.78 53.86 -61.28
C GLN A 652 48.97 54.43 -60.48
N LYS A 653 49.87 53.58 -59.98
CA LYS A 653 51.14 53.98 -59.34
C LYS A 653 52.00 54.82 -60.30
N LYS A 654 52.23 54.34 -61.53
CA LYS A 654 52.98 55.10 -62.54
C LYS A 654 52.31 56.43 -62.87
N ASN A 655 50.97 56.50 -62.83
CA ASN A 655 50.25 57.76 -63.02
C ASN A 655 50.41 58.70 -61.81
N SER A 656 50.31 58.21 -60.57
CA SER A 656 50.59 59.02 -59.38
C SER A 656 52.05 59.48 -59.33
N ASP A 657 53.00 58.62 -59.70
CA ASP A 657 54.43 58.96 -59.78
C ASP A 657 54.69 60.00 -60.87
N ASN A 658 54.03 59.89 -62.03
CA ASN A 658 54.08 60.89 -63.09
C ASN A 658 53.48 62.23 -62.65
N VAL A 659 52.36 62.22 -61.90
CA VAL A 659 51.73 63.43 -61.33
C VAL A 659 52.59 64.06 -60.23
N ILE A 660 53.19 63.27 -59.34
CA ILE A 660 54.15 63.74 -58.33
C ILE A 660 55.39 64.33 -59.02
N GLN A 661 55.91 63.67 -60.06
CA GLN A 661 56.99 64.22 -60.89
C GLN A 661 56.56 65.47 -61.65
N ALA A 662 55.31 65.59 -62.09
CA ALA A 662 54.79 66.80 -62.72
C ALA A 662 54.78 67.96 -61.71
N TYR A 663 54.22 67.77 -60.52
CA TYR A 663 54.26 68.80 -59.46
C TYR A 663 55.68 69.16 -59.01
N VAL A 664 56.62 68.20 -58.99
CA VAL A 664 58.05 68.49 -58.74
C VAL A 664 58.67 69.28 -59.89
N LYS A 665 58.37 68.94 -61.14
CA LYS A 665 58.82 69.67 -62.33
C LYS A 665 58.21 71.07 -62.42
N GLU A 666 56.95 71.25 -62.04
CA GLU A 666 56.27 72.55 -61.96
C GLU A 666 56.85 73.41 -60.83
N ARG A 667 57.05 72.84 -59.63
CA ARG A 667 57.74 73.51 -58.51
C ARG A 667 59.13 74.01 -58.94
N ASP A 668 59.89 73.17 -59.62
CA ASP A 668 61.27 73.52 -60.01
C ASP A 668 61.33 74.36 -61.30
N ALA A 669 60.34 74.26 -62.19
CA ALA A 669 60.14 75.19 -63.29
C ALA A 669 59.73 76.59 -62.79
N LEU A 670 58.84 76.70 -61.79
CA LEU A 670 58.48 77.98 -61.17
C LEU A 670 59.68 78.63 -60.47
N LYS A 671 60.51 77.85 -59.77
CA LYS A 671 61.81 78.32 -59.25
C LYS A 671 62.75 78.78 -60.37
N ALA A 672 62.88 78.01 -61.45
CA ALA A 672 63.72 78.35 -62.58
C ALA A 672 63.18 79.56 -63.38
N MET A 673 61.87 79.77 -63.40
CA MET A 673 61.22 80.87 -64.11
C MET A 673 61.33 82.19 -63.33
N LEU A 674 61.20 82.16 -61.99
CA LEU A 674 61.58 83.28 -61.11
C LEU A 674 63.06 83.65 -61.31
N ALA A 675 63.96 82.66 -61.19
CA ALA A 675 65.41 82.84 -61.38
C ALA A 675 65.84 83.22 -62.82
N ARG A 676 64.90 83.25 -63.78
CA ARG A 676 65.13 83.66 -65.18
C ARG A 676 64.42 84.97 -65.55
N ALA A 677 63.29 85.29 -64.91
CA ALA A 677 62.60 86.56 -65.03
C ALA A 677 63.47 87.74 -64.54
N GLU A 678 64.22 87.54 -63.46
CA GLU A 678 65.20 88.51 -62.93
C GLU A 678 66.40 88.76 -63.85
N LYS A 679 66.49 88.13 -65.03
CA LYS A 679 67.68 88.16 -65.88
C LYS A 679 67.43 88.32 -67.40
N ALA A 680 66.23 88.69 -67.82
CA ALA A 680 65.87 88.75 -69.25
C ALA A 680 64.84 89.84 -69.62
N VAL A 681 65.18 91.12 -69.43
CA VAL A 681 64.48 92.26 -70.05
C VAL A 681 65.51 93.14 -70.76
N GLY A 682 65.46 93.20 -72.11
CA GLY A 682 66.33 94.08 -72.89
C GLY A 682 66.39 93.81 -74.39
N GLY A 683 65.63 94.56 -75.20
CA GLY A 683 65.85 94.71 -76.65
C GLY A 683 64.67 94.32 -77.58
N PRO A 684 64.34 95.12 -78.63
CA PRO A 684 63.22 94.85 -79.57
C PRO A 684 63.62 94.78 -81.07
N LEU A 685 62.72 94.27 -81.95
CA LEU A 685 62.47 94.63 -83.39
C LEU A 685 61.41 93.65 -83.99
N THR A 686 60.25 94.03 -84.57
CA THR A 686 59.84 94.59 -85.92
C THR A 686 59.46 93.59 -87.05
N THR A 687 58.65 94.09 -88.00
CA THR A 687 58.39 93.64 -89.40
C THR A 687 57.55 92.37 -89.64
N GLY A 688 56.63 92.30 -90.61
CA GLY A 688 56.18 93.25 -91.68
C GLY A 688 54.70 92.97 -92.08
N THR A 689 54.14 93.08 -93.30
CA THR A 689 54.36 93.73 -94.64
C THR A 689 53.51 92.92 -95.66
N SER A 690 52.69 93.40 -96.60
CA SER A 690 52.14 94.71 -97.06
C SER A 690 50.76 94.41 -97.73
N GLY A 691 49.98 95.25 -98.42
CA GLY A 691 50.04 96.62 -98.98
C GLY A 691 48.59 97.06 -99.30
N ASP A 692 48.13 97.60 -100.44
CA ASP A 692 48.64 98.42 -101.57
C ASP A 692 47.43 98.65 -102.53
N ALA A 693 47.26 99.68 -103.39
CA ALA A 693 48.05 100.86 -103.76
C ALA A 693 47.14 102.08 -104.13
N ALA A 694 47.35 102.78 -105.26
CA ALA A 694 46.71 104.06 -105.68
C ALA A 694 46.38 104.09 -107.22
N GLY A 695 45.91 105.15 -107.91
CA GLY A 695 45.56 106.55 -107.60
C GLY A 695 45.51 107.46 -108.87
N SER A 696 45.48 108.81 -108.69
CA SER A 696 45.75 109.89 -109.68
C SER A 696 44.76 110.21 -110.84
N THR A 697 44.68 111.40 -111.46
CA THR A 697 44.91 112.85 -111.09
C THR A 697 44.41 113.82 -112.20
N THR A 698 44.05 115.08 -111.87
CA THR A 698 44.19 116.35 -112.69
C THR A 698 43.48 116.53 -114.06
N ARG A 699 43.23 117.75 -114.62
CA ARG A 699 42.84 119.11 -114.13
C ARG A 699 42.57 120.05 -115.35
N VAL A 700 41.99 121.24 -115.11
CA VAL A 700 42.17 122.53 -115.86
C VAL A 700 41.35 122.83 -117.16
N GLU A 701 40.64 123.98 -117.10
CA GLU A 701 40.18 124.94 -118.14
C GLU A 701 39.33 124.47 -119.36
N GLY A 702 38.55 125.34 -120.04
CA GLY A 702 38.36 126.80 -119.90
C GLY A 702 36.92 127.28 -120.20
N GLN A 703 36.62 128.56 -119.97
CA GLN A 703 35.24 129.06 -119.85
C GLN A 703 34.65 129.59 -121.17
N SER A 704 33.99 128.73 -121.95
CA SER A 704 33.00 129.15 -122.97
C SER A 704 31.58 128.64 -122.69
N GLY A 705 31.38 127.94 -121.57
CA GLY A 705 30.18 127.18 -121.29
C GLY A 705 29.26 127.73 -120.18
N SER A 706 29.28 129.02 -119.83
CA SER A 706 28.54 129.47 -118.62
C SER A 706 27.01 129.25 -118.71
N LEU A 707 26.36 129.63 -119.81
CA LEU A 707 24.93 129.36 -120.01
C LEU A 707 24.64 127.88 -120.34
N VAL A 708 25.61 127.17 -120.92
CA VAL A 708 25.51 125.71 -121.11
C VAL A 708 25.56 125.00 -119.75
N LYS A 709 26.37 125.49 -118.81
CA LYS A 709 26.45 124.97 -117.44
C LYS A 709 25.16 125.16 -116.69
N GLU A 710 24.50 126.32 -116.72
CA GLU A 710 23.20 126.48 -116.05
C GLU A 710 22.13 125.52 -116.61
N LEU A 711 22.10 125.32 -117.95
CA LEU A 711 21.18 124.36 -118.57
C LEU A 711 21.53 122.90 -118.22
N VAL A 712 22.83 122.55 -118.24
CA VAL A 712 23.34 121.23 -117.85
C VAL A 712 23.20 121.00 -116.34
N GLU A 713 23.26 122.03 -115.51
CA GLU A 713 23.07 121.95 -114.06
C GLU A 713 21.60 121.68 -113.75
N VAL A 714 20.65 122.39 -114.38
CA VAL A 714 19.20 122.09 -114.26
C VAL A 714 18.86 120.71 -114.83
N GLN A 715 19.46 120.30 -115.95
CA GLN A 715 19.31 118.94 -116.46
C GLN A 715 19.92 117.90 -115.50
N SER A 716 21.10 118.16 -114.93
CA SER A 716 21.73 117.27 -113.96
C SER A 716 20.99 117.21 -112.63
N GLN A 717 20.29 118.28 -112.21
CA GLN A 717 19.41 118.27 -111.04
C GLN A 717 18.14 117.48 -111.31
N PHE A 718 17.57 117.54 -112.52
CA PHE A 718 16.43 116.71 -112.90
C PHE A 718 16.83 115.23 -113.06
N GLU A 719 17.99 114.94 -113.62
CA GLU A 719 18.54 113.58 -113.68
C GLU A 719 18.91 113.08 -112.28
N ALA A 720 19.53 113.90 -111.43
CA ALA A 720 19.79 113.60 -110.02
C ALA A 720 18.49 113.25 -109.31
N TYR A 721 17.49 114.14 -109.29
CA TYR A 721 16.19 113.87 -108.68
C TYR A 721 15.49 112.62 -109.22
N LYS A 722 15.63 112.35 -110.53
CA LYS A 722 15.11 111.12 -111.16
C LYS A 722 15.88 109.87 -110.74
N THR A 723 17.19 109.96 -110.51
CA THR A 723 18.00 108.86 -109.94
C THR A 723 17.75 108.68 -108.45
N GLU A 724 17.67 109.76 -107.66
CA GLU A 724 17.35 109.75 -106.23
C GLU A 724 15.97 109.17 -105.99
N MET A 725 14.93 109.65 -106.67
CA MET A 725 13.58 109.07 -106.56
C MET A 725 13.47 107.68 -107.19
N GLY A 726 14.36 107.34 -108.13
CA GLY A 726 14.59 105.96 -108.56
C GLY A 726 15.09 105.08 -107.40
N ILE A 727 16.18 105.50 -106.77
CA ILE A 727 16.85 104.87 -105.62
C ILE A 727 15.91 104.78 -104.42
N ASP A 728 15.17 105.84 -104.07
CA ASP A 728 14.18 105.83 -102.99
C ASP A 728 13.01 104.90 -103.31
N SER A 729 12.53 104.84 -104.55
CA SER A 729 11.49 103.85 -104.91
C SER A 729 12.01 102.41 -104.85
N VAL A 730 13.29 102.17 -105.15
CA VAL A 730 13.92 100.85 -104.97
C VAL A 730 14.08 100.56 -103.48
N ARG A 731 14.61 101.50 -102.71
CA ARG A 731 14.78 101.41 -101.26
C ARG A 731 13.48 101.15 -100.52
N LEU A 732 12.39 101.87 -100.82
CA LEU A 732 11.08 101.59 -100.20
C LEU A 732 10.53 100.21 -100.59
N ARG A 733 10.88 99.66 -101.77
CA ARG A 733 10.54 98.27 -102.12
C ARG A 733 11.43 97.28 -101.37
N ASP A 734 12.72 97.54 -101.25
CA ASP A 734 13.67 96.69 -100.55
C ASP A 734 13.40 96.68 -99.04
N ASP A 735 13.07 97.82 -98.44
CA ASP A 735 12.64 97.98 -97.04
C ASP A 735 11.27 97.29 -96.80
N LEU A 736 10.31 97.42 -97.74
CA LEU A 736 9.04 96.68 -97.69
C LEU A 736 9.25 95.16 -97.79
N VAL A 737 10.14 94.71 -98.68
CA VAL A 737 10.49 93.30 -98.87
C VAL A 737 11.32 92.78 -97.68
N ALA A 738 12.17 93.60 -97.07
CA ALA A 738 12.86 93.29 -95.82
C ALA A 738 11.86 93.11 -94.68
N SER A 739 10.94 94.05 -94.48
CA SER A 739 9.87 93.96 -93.48
C SER A 739 8.96 92.74 -93.72
N GLN A 740 8.60 92.42 -94.97
CA GLN A 740 7.87 91.20 -95.29
C GLN A 740 8.67 89.92 -94.99
N ARG A 741 9.99 89.92 -95.25
CA ARG A 741 10.89 88.82 -94.86
C ARG A 741 11.01 88.68 -93.34
N GLU A 742 11.08 89.78 -92.60
CA GLU A 742 11.10 89.79 -91.14
C GLU A 742 9.78 89.28 -90.56
N VAL A 743 8.63 89.71 -91.07
CA VAL A 743 7.32 89.17 -90.67
C VAL A 743 7.20 87.68 -91.01
N ALA A 744 7.72 87.23 -92.15
CA ALA A 744 7.79 85.81 -92.50
C ALA A 744 8.73 85.01 -91.57
N GLN A 745 9.88 85.58 -91.19
CA GLN A 745 10.81 84.97 -90.24
C GLN A 745 10.24 84.91 -88.81
N LEU A 746 9.60 85.98 -88.34
CA LEU A 746 8.97 86.07 -87.02
C LEU A 746 7.75 85.16 -86.91
N SER A 747 6.91 85.07 -87.94
CA SER A 747 5.79 84.12 -87.97
C SER A 747 6.28 82.66 -88.06
N ALA A 748 7.34 82.37 -88.82
CA ALA A 748 7.98 81.06 -88.80
C ALA A 748 8.66 80.72 -87.47
N ALA A 749 9.25 81.72 -86.78
CA ALA A 749 9.81 81.56 -85.44
C ALA A 749 8.72 81.32 -84.38
N LEU A 750 7.60 82.04 -84.46
CA LEU A 750 6.42 81.87 -83.62
C LEU A 750 5.79 80.49 -83.84
N ALA A 751 5.63 80.04 -85.08
CA ALA A 751 5.15 78.69 -85.39
C ALA A 751 6.08 77.60 -84.81
N LYS A 752 7.41 77.78 -84.94
CA LYS A 752 8.41 76.88 -84.31
C LYS A 752 8.36 76.93 -82.78
N ALA A 753 8.11 78.09 -82.19
CA ALA A 753 7.96 78.25 -80.74
C ALA A 753 6.69 77.55 -80.23
N ASN A 754 5.55 77.74 -80.90
CA ASN A 754 4.30 77.08 -80.56
C ASN A 754 4.41 75.55 -80.69
N ALA A 755 4.94 75.04 -81.80
CA ALA A 755 5.17 73.59 -81.97
C ALA A 755 6.13 73.02 -80.91
N LYS A 756 7.12 73.81 -80.44
CA LYS A 756 7.99 73.42 -79.31
C LYS A 756 7.25 73.45 -77.97
N ILE A 757 6.35 74.40 -77.74
CA ILE A 757 5.50 74.47 -76.55
C ILE A 757 4.51 73.30 -76.52
N GLU A 758 3.86 72.98 -77.64
CA GLU A 758 2.98 71.82 -77.79
C GLU A 758 3.73 70.52 -77.52
N PHE A 759 4.88 70.29 -78.19
CA PHE A 759 5.74 69.13 -77.94
C PHE A 759 6.18 69.01 -76.47
N LEU A 760 6.58 70.12 -75.84
CA LEU A 760 6.93 70.11 -74.42
C LEU A 760 5.71 69.86 -73.53
N THR A 761 4.53 70.36 -73.88
CA THR A 761 3.27 70.16 -73.13
C THR A 761 2.84 68.71 -73.19
N ASP A 762 2.85 68.08 -74.37
CA ASP A 762 2.59 66.65 -74.51
C ASP A 762 3.65 65.79 -73.82
N ARG A 763 4.93 66.21 -73.80
CA ARG A 763 5.96 65.49 -73.02
C ARG A 763 5.73 65.60 -71.51
N HIS A 764 5.30 66.75 -71.00
CA HIS A 764 4.93 66.89 -69.58
C HIS A 764 3.67 66.09 -69.25
N ARG A 765 2.67 66.08 -70.14
CA ARG A 765 1.46 65.25 -70.01
C ARG A 765 1.80 63.75 -69.99
N MET A 766 2.64 63.29 -70.92
CA MET A 766 3.16 61.91 -70.96
C MET A 766 3.89 61.54 -69.66
N HIS A 767 4.75 62.41 -69.13
CA HIS A 767 5.41 62.17 -67.84
C HIS A 767 4.43 62.20 -66.66
N GLN A 768 3.41 63.06 -66.67
CA GLN A 768 2.37 63.09 -65.64
C GLN A 768 1.49 61.83 -65.67
N GLU A 769 1.14 61.35 -66.87
CA GLU A 769 0.45 60.08 -67.09
C GLU A 769 1.32 58.91 -66.58
N GLN A 770 2.62 58.88 -66.90
CA GLN A 770 3.60 57.90 -66.38
C GLN A 770 3.72 57.93 -64.85
N PHE A 771 3.87 59.11 -64.23
CA PHE A 771 3.88 59.22 -62.76
C PHE A 771 2.55 58.77 -62.14
N SER A 772 1.41 59.02 -62.79
CA SER A 772 0.10 58.54 -62.32
C SER A 772 -0.07 57.02 -62.45
N LEU A 773 0.61 56.39 -63.42
CA LEU A 773 0.68 54.94 -63.57
C LEU A 773 1.55 54.35 -62.46
N HIS A 774 2.78 54.84 -62.30
CA HIS A 774 3.71 54.37 -61.26
C HIS A 774 3.17 54.59 -59.84
N ALA A 775 2.42 55.66 -59.59
CA ALA A 775 1.73 55.84 -58.31
C ALA A 775 0.67 54.74 -58.05
N LYS A 776 -0.05 54.30 -59.09
CA LYS A 776 -0.99 53.16 -59.00
C LYS A 776 -0.23 51.84 -58.86
N ASP A 777 0.86 51.64 -59.61
CA ASP A 777 1.71 50.44 -59.50
C ASP A 777 2.23 50.27 -58.08
N ILE A 778 2.69 51.37 -57.45
CA ILE A 778 3.15 51.41 -56.05
C ILE A 778 2.00 51.10 -55.08
N ASP A 779 0.82 51.70 -55.26
CA ASP A 779 -0.37 51.44 -54.42
C ASP A 779 -0.87 49.98 -54.55
N ASP A 780 -0.85 49.42 -55.75
CA ASP A 780 -1.17 48.00 -55.99
C ASP A 780 -0.08 47.06 -55.43
N LEU A 781 1.19 47.46 -55.46
CA LEU A 781 2.29 46.71 -54.82
C LEU A 781 2.22 46.78 -53.30
N THR A 782 1.90 47.92 -52.68
CA THR A 782 1.72 48.01 -51.22
C THR A 782 0.49 47.23 -50.78
N LYS A 783 -0.62 47.27 -51.52
CA LYS A 783 -1.81 46.42 -51.27
C LYS A 783 -1.50 44.92 -51.41
N ARG A 784 -0.69 44.50 -52.39
CA ARG A 784 -0.21 43.10 -52.49
C ARG A 784 0.67 42.75 -51.29
N ASN A 785 1.58 43.63 -50.88
CA ASN A 785 2.48 43.41 -49.76
C ASN A 785 1.72 43.32 -48.42
N GLN A 786 0.75 44.21 -48.18
CA GLN A 786 -0.19 44.13 -47.05
C GLN A 786 -0.94 42.80 -47.02
N LYS A 787 -1.50 42.35 -48.16
CA LYS A 787 -2.17 41.03 -48.25
C LYS A 787 -1.22 39.86 -47.97
N LEU A 788 0.05 39.97 -48.35
CA LEU A 788 1.07 38.96 -48.01
C LEU A 788 1.41 38.98 -46.52
N PHE A 789 1.49 40.15 -45.86
CA PHE A 789 1.62 40.23 -44.40
C PHE A 789 0.37 39.69 -43.66
N ASP A 790 -0.84 39.97 -44.16
CA ASP A 790 -2.09 39.40 -43.64
C ASP A 790 -2.16 37.87 -43.79
N GLN A 791 -1.52 37.31 -44.83
CA GLN A 791 -1.40 35.87 -45.03
C GLN A 791 -0.31 35.28 -44.13
N TRP A 792 0.86 35.90 -44.04
CA TRP A 792 1.95 35.48 -43.15
C TRP A 792 1.53 35.46 -41.68
N THR A 793 0.82 36.50 -41.20
CA THR A 793 0.32 36.55 -39.82
C THR A 793 -0.75 35.49 -39.53
N ARG A 794 -1.59 35.13 -40.50
CA ARG A 794 -2.52 33.99 -40.36
C ARG A 794 -1.78 32.66 -40.27
N ILE A 795 -0.81 32.44 -41.16
CA ILE A 795 0.02 31.23 -41.18
C ILE A 795 0.81 31.12 -39.86
N ASP A 796 1.35 32.23 -39.33
CA ASP A 796 2.06 32.26 -38.04
C ASP A 796 1.14 31.93 -36.85
N ILE A 797 -0.12 32.42 -36.85
CA ILE A 797 -1.15 32.05 -35.87
C ILE A 797 -1.55 30.57 -36.00
N GLU A 798 -1.68 30.05 -37.22
CA GLU A 798 -2.03 28.65 -37.49
C GLU A 798 -0.89 27.70 -37.11
N CYS A 799 0.36 28.05 -37.43
CA CYS A 799 1.56 27.37 -36.94
C CYS A 799 1.64 27.41 -35.41
N SER A 800 1.42 28.57 -34.79
CA SER A 800 1.41 28.70 -33.32
C SER A 800 0.40 27.74 -32.68
N ARG A 801 -0.86 27.74 -33.16
CA ARG A 801 -1.89 26.79 -32.71
C ARG A 801 -1.49 25.34 -32.90
N ALA A 802 -0.94 24.99 -34.08
CA ALA A 802 -0.46 23.63 -34.33
C ALA A 802 0.68 23.22 -33.38
N THR A 803 1.55 24.15 -32.97
CA THR A 803 2.57 23.88 -31.94
C THR A 803 2.00 23.79 -30.52
N GLU A 804 0.92 24.51 -30.20
CA GLU A 804 0.19 24.37 -28.93
C GLU A 804 -0.53 23.02 -28.86
N ASP A 805 -1.26 22.63 -29.91
CA ASP A 805 -1.91 21.32 -30.03
C ASP A 805 -0.89 20.17 -29.97
N PHE A 806 0.27 20.32 -30.61
CA PHE A 806 1.38 19.36 -30.51
C PHE A 806 1.97 19.29 -29.09
N GLN A 807 2.12 20.42 -28.39
CA GLN A 807 2.53 20.43 -26.97
C GLN A 807 1.49 19.75 -26.07
N ILE A 808 0.19 19.97 -26.29
CA ILE A 808 -0.89 19.32 -25.55
C ILE A 808 -0.92 17.81 -25.85
N ALA A 809 -0.74 17.41 -27.11
CA ALA A 809 -0.66 16.00 -27.50
C ALA A 809 0.55 15.30 -26.87
N ASN A 810 1.73 15.93 -26.89
CA ASN A 810 2.92 15.40 -26.20
C ASN A 810 2.72 15.34 -24.68
N GLY A 811 2.10 16.35 -24.06
CA GLY A 811 1.75 16.33 -22.64
C GLY A 811 0.87 15.14 -22.26
N ARG A 812 -0.15 14.83 -23.08
CA ARG A 812 -0.99 13.63 -22.93
C ARG A 812 -0.19 12.33 -23.15
N ILE A 813 0.74 12.32 -24.11
CA ILE A 813 1.60 11.16 -24.35
C ILE A 813 2.55 10.92 -23.16
N GLU A 814 3.11 11.95 -22.54
CA GLU A 814 3.92 11.81 -21.32
C GLU A 814 3.08 11.40 -20.10
N GLN A 815 1.86 11.92 -19.95
CA GLN A 815 0.91 11.44 -18.94
C GLN A 815 0.65 9.93 -19.12
N LEU A 816 0.27 9.49 -20.32
CA LEU A 816 0.05 8.08 -20.63
C LEU A 816 1.32 7.22 -20.49
N ARG A 817 2.51 7.76 -20.78
CA ARG A 817 3.80 7.08 -20.55
C ARG A 817 4.05 6.86 -19.06
N ASN A 818 3.79 7.86 -18.23
CA ASN A 818 3.93 7.80 -16.78
C ASN A 818 2.87 6.88 -16.14
N GLU A 819 1.61 6.96 -16.56
CA GLU A 819 0.56 6.01 -16.17
C GLU A 819 0.95 4.57 -16.55
N CYS A 820 1.45 4.35 -17.77
CA CYS A 820 1.96 3.04 -18.18
C CYS A 820 3.25 2.62 -17.45
N ALA A 821 4.02 3.55 -16.86
CA ALA A 821 5.15 3.22 -16.00
C ALA A 821 4.67 2.81 -14.60
N ASN A 822 3.74 3.57 -14.02
CA ASN A 822 3.11 3.30 -12.73
C ASN A 822 2.37 1.96 -12.75
N LEU A 823 1.50 1.71 -13.74
CA LEU A 823 0.79 0.43 -13.89
C LEU A 823 1.75 -0.77 -14.08
N ARG A 824 2.94 -0.57 -14.66
CA ARG A 824 3.98 -1.62 -14.73
C ARG A 824 4.71 -1.81 -13.40
N ALA A 825 4.91 -0.75 -12.61
CA ALA A 825 5.47 -0.83 -11.26
C ALA A 825 4.47 -1.51 -10.30
N GLU A 826 3.22 -1.09 -10.30
CA GLU A 826 2.10 -1.73 -9.60
C GLU A 826 1.98 -3.20 -9.99
N LYS A 827 2.00 -3.55 -11.29
CA LYS A 827 1.97 -4.95 -11.74
C LYS A 827 3.12 -5.77 -11.15
N LYS A 828 4.35 -5.22 -11.11
CA LYS A 828 5.50 -5.89 -10.46
C LYS A 828 5.32 -6.04 -8.95
N ILE A 829 4.73 -5.05 -8.27
CA ILE A 829 4.41 -5.13 -6.85
C ILE A 829 3.35 -6.21 -6.61
N TRP A 830 2.28 -6.27 -7.41
CA TRP A 830 1.27 -7.33 -7.35
C TRP A 830 1.84 -8.71 -7.67
N GLU A 831 2.73 -8.84 -8.66
CA GLU A 831 3.46 -10.08 -8.95
C GLU A 831 4.35 -10.51 -7.78
N SER A 832 5.03 -9.56 -7.12
CA SER A 832 5.84 -9.82 -5.92
C SER A 832 4.99 -10.23 -4.72
N VAL A 833 3.84 -9.57 -4.48
CA VAL A 833 2.90 -9.90 -3.40
C VAL A 833 2.24 -11.25 -3.67
N GLN A 834 1.84 -11.53 -4.92
CA GLN A 834 1.33 -12.84 -5.32
C GLN A 834 2.38 -13.94 -5.16
N GLY A 835 3.63 -13.68 -5.55
CA GLY A 835 4.75 -14.61 -5.35
C GLY A 835 4.92 -14.95 -3.87
N ARG A 836 5.01 -13.93 -3.02
CA ARG A 836 5.15 -14.10 -1.55
C ARG A 836 3.94 -14.83 -0.95
N LEU A 837 2.71 -14.49 -1.34
CA LEU A 837 1.50 -15.19 -0.88
C LEU A 837 1.43 -16.65 -1.36
N VAL A 838 1.97 -16.97 -2.54
CA VAL A 838 2.09 -18.34 -3.05
C VAL A 838 3.19 -19.11 -2.30
N GLU A 839 4.26 -18.44 -1.89
CA GLU A 839 5.31 -19.03 -1.04
C GLU A 839 4.81 -19.25 0.40
N GLU A 840 4.15 -18.27 1.01
CA GLU A 840 3.44 -18.40 2.30
C GLU A 840 2.40 -19.54 2.26
N ASN A 841 1.64 -19.69 1.17
CA ASN A 841 0.72 -20.83 1.02
C ASN A 841 1.45 -22.17 0.87
N LYS A 842 2.64 -22.21 0.26
CA LYS A 842 3.46 -23.43 0.18
C LYS A 842 4.04 -23.80 1.54
N THR A 843 4.56 -22.84 2.32
CA THR A 843 5.06 -23.12 3.67
C THR A 843 3.93 -23.55 4.59
N LEU A 844 2.78 -22.86 4.58
CA LEU A 844 1.58 -23.27 5.32
C LEU A 844 1.03 -24.63 4.87
N ALA A 845 1.15 -25.00 3.59
CA ALA A 845 0.77 -26.34 3.12
C ALA A 845 1.74 -27.43 3.64
N LEU A 846 3.04 -27.16 3.66
CA LEU A 846 4.07 -28.06 4.22
C LEU A 846 3.95 -28.18 5.75
N GLU A 847 3.64 -27.09 6.45
CA GLU A 847 3.35 -27.07 7.89
C GLU A 847 2.07 -27.85 8.18
N ARG A 848 1.01 -27.70 7.37
CA ARG A 848 -0.23 -28.47 7.52
C ARG A 848 -0.03 -29.96 7.21
N SER A 849 0.81 -30.34 6.23
CA SER A 849 1.16 -31.75 6.04
C SER A 849 1.99 -32.27 7.21
N HIS A 850 2.97 -31.51 7.71
CA HIS A 850 3.80 -31.91 8.85
C HIS A 850 2.97 -32.04 10.15
N LEU A 851 2.02 -31.15 10.40
CA LEU A 851 1.06 -31.24 11.51
C LEU A 851 0.08 -32.40 11.31
N SER A 852 -0.32 -32.72 10.07
CA SER A 852 -1.12 -33.89 9.74
C SER A 852 -0.35 -35.20 9.99
N ASP A 853 0.94 -35.25 9.61
CA ASP A 853 1.82 -36.38 9.89
C ASP A 853 2.08 -36.52 11.39
N LEU A 854 2.25 -35.41 12.11
CA LEU A 854 2.37 -35.40 13.57
C LEU A 854 1.07 -35.89 14.23
N MET A 855 -0.10 -35.44 13.78
CA MET A 855 -1.39 -35.94 14.27
C MET A 855 -1.59 -37.42 13.94
N ALA A 856 -1.19 -37.89 12.76
CA ALA A 856 -1.24 -39.32 12.41
C ALA A 856 -0.28 -40.16 13.28
N ASN A 857 0.91 -39.65 13.59
CA ASN A 857 1.86 -40.30 14.50
C ASN A 857 1.37 -40.28 15.96
N VAL A 858 0.76 -39.19 16.43
CA VAL A 858 0.14 -39.09 17.76
C VAL A 858 -1.06 -40.03 17.86
N GLN A 859 -1.95 -40.07 16.86
CA GLN A 859 -3.07 -41.01 16.83
C GLN A 859 -2.58 -42.46 16.77
N LYS A 860 -1.51 -42.76 16.03
CA LYS A 860 -0.89 -44.08 16.03
C LYS A 860 -0.34 -44.43 17.42
N MET A 861 0.41 -43.54 18.06
CA MET A 861 0.88 -43.75 19.43
C MET A 861 -0.28 -43.91 20.42
N HIS A 862 -1.38 -43.17 20.24
CA HIS A 862 -2.58 -43.32 21.05
C HIS A 862 -3.21 -44.70 20.85
N ASN A 863 -3.47 -45.12 19.61
CA ASN A 863 -4.01 -46.44 19.29
C ASN A 863 -3.10 -47.59 19.80
N ASP A 864 -1.78 -47.43 19.74
CA ASP A 864 -0.82 -48.44 20.20
C ASP A 864 -0.70 -48.45 21.74
N LEU A 865 -0.90 -47.31 22.41
CA LEU A 865 -0.98 -47.20 23.88
C LEU A 865 -2.32 -47.69 24.42
N GLU A 866 -3.43 -47.44 23.72
CA GLU A 866 -4.74 -48.05 23.96
C GLU A 866 -4.65 -49.57 23.82
N ARG A 867 -4.03 -50.09 22.76
CA ARG A 867 -3.76 -51.54 22.60
C ARG A 867 -2.91 -52.11 23.72
N SER A 868 -1.89 -51.38 24.18
CA SER A 868 -1.11 -51.80 25.35
C SER A 868 -1.99 -51.85 26.60
N GLY A 869 -2.77 -50.79 26.86
CA GLY A 869 -3.70 -50.71 27.97
C GLY A 869 -4.81 -51.77 27.92
N GLU A 870 -5.31 -52.13 26.73
CA GLU A 870 -6.22 -53.26 26.55
C GLU A 870 -5.54 -54.59 26.84
N ASN A 871 -4.29 -54.78 26.42
CA ASN A 871 -3.57 -56.04 26.65
C ASN A 871 -3.16 -56.20 28.12
N ASP A 872 -2.81 -55.10 28.79
CA ASP A 872 -2.63 -55.06 30.24
C ASP A 872 -3.95 -55.26 30.99
N ARG A 873 -5.06 -54.68 30.52
CA ARG A 873 -6.40 -54.95 31.05
C ARG A 873 -6.77 -56.43 30.88
N ARG A 874 -6.62 -57.01 29.69
CA ARG A 874 -6.83 -58.45 29.42
C ARG A 874 -5.97 -59.34 30.31
N ARG A 875 -4.70 -58.94 30.56
CA ARG A 875 -3.79 -59.63 31.48
C ARG A 875 -4.26 -59.56 32.93
N LEU A 876 -4.68 -58.38 33.40
CA LEU A 876 -5.20 -58.17 34.74
C LEU A 876 -6.56 -58.85 34.94
N GLU A 877 -7.44 -58.83 33.95
CA GLU A 877 -8.73 -59.55 33.95
C GLU A 877 -8.53 -61.07 33.94
N SER A 878 -7.55 -61.59 33.18
CA SER A 878 -7.17 -63.01 33.23
C SER A 878 -6.57 -63.40 34.59
N GLN A 879 -5.79 -62.51 35.22
CA GLN A 879 -5.28 -62.73 36.58
C GLN A 879 -6.39 -62.65 37.63
N LEU A 880 -7.34 -61.71 37.50
CA LEU A 880 -8.52 -61.62 38.35
C LEU A 880 -9.40 -62.87 38.21
N GLN A 881 -9.74 -63.28 36.99
CA GLN A 881 -10.54 -64.49 36.74
C GLN A 881 -9.85 -65.76 37.30
N MET A 882 -8.52 -65.83 37.25
CA MET A 882 -7.73 -66.90 37.84
C MET A 882 -7.75 -66.87 39.38
N LEU A 883 -7.64 -65.68 39.99
CA LEU A 883 -7.75 -65.49 41.44
C LEU A 883 -9.19 -65.69 41.96
N GLU A 884 -10.21 -65.33 41.17
CA GLU A 884 -11.63 -65.61 41.44
C GLU A 884 -11.92 -67.10 41.32
N GLY A 885 -11.34 -67.79 40.33
CA GLY A 885 -11.35 -69.24 40.21
C GLY A 885 -10.74 -69.91 41.44
N GLN A 886 -9.52 -69.54 41.81
CA GLN A 886 -8.87 -70.02 43.05
C GLN A 886 -9.69 -69.70 44.31
N GLY A 887 -10.28 -68.50 44.39
CA GLY A 887 -11.15 -68.10 45.48
C GLY A 887 -12.45 -68.92 45.55
N GLN A 888 -12.98 -69.33 44.40
CA GLN A 888 -14.14 -70.20 44.32
C GLN A 888 -13.79 -71.66 44.63
N ASP A 889 -12.64 -72.16 44.17
CA ASP A 889 -12.11 -73.48 44.54
C ASP A 889 -11.85 -73.56 46.04
N LEU A 890 -11.23 -72.53 46.64
CA LEU A 890 -11.03 -72.43 48.08
C LEU A 890 -12.36 -72.35 48.86
N ARG A 891 -13.39 -71.68 48.33
CA ARG A 891 -14.76 -71.71 48.91
C ARG A 891 -15.38 -73.09 48.81
N VAL A 892 -15.19 -73.81 47.69
CA VAL A 892 -15.69 -75.17 47.50
C VAL A 892 -14.98 -76.12 48.46
N GLN A 893 -13.65 -76.10 48.54
CA GLN A 893 -12.87 -76.85 49.52
C GLN A 893 -13.29 -76.53 50.95
N LEU A 894 -13.48 -75.26 51.31
CA LEU A 894 -13.92 -74.85 52.65
C LEU A 894 -15.38 -75.25 52.93
N SER A 895 -16.24 -75.34 51.92
CA SER A 895 -17.59 -75.93 52.06
C SER A 895 -17.53 -77.45 52.25
N GLN A 896 -16.67 -78.14 51.49
CA GLN A 896 -16.41 -79.57 51.64
C GLN A 896 -15.83 -79.88 53.03
N GLU A 897 -14.89 -79.10 53.55
CA GLU A 897 -14.39 -79.29 54.92
C GLU A 897 -15.44 -78.93 55.99
N ARG A 898 -16.35 -77.99 55.73
CA ARG A 898 -17.53 -77.79 56.58
C ARG A 898 -18.52 -78.97 56.50
N ASP A 899 -18.56 -79.72 55.40
CA ASP A 899 -19.37 -80.93 55.25
C ASP A 899 -18.67 -82.15 55.87
N THR A 900 -17.34 -82.34 55.72
CA THR A 900 -16.57 -83.39 56.42
C THR A 900 -16.65 -83.21 57.93
N ILE A 901 -16.47 -81.98 58.45
CA ILE A 901 -16.63 -81.67 59.87
C ILE A 901 -18.07 -81.94 60.34
N ARG A 902 -19.09 -81.65 59.53
CA ARG A 902 -20.49 -82.01 59.86
C ARG A 902 -20.73 -83.52 59.84
N HIS A 903 -20.16 -84.26 58.88
CA HIS A 903 -20.25 -85.72 58.83
C HIS A 903 -19.52 -86.38 60.00
N ILE A 904 -18.31 -85.93 60.35
CA ILE A 904 -17.55 -86.38 61.52
C ILE A 904 -18.30 -86.03 62.80
N GLY A 905 -18.86 -84.83 62.92
CA GLY A 905 -19.72 -84.44 64.04
C GLY A 905 -20.93 -85.36 64.20
N LEU A 906 -21.66 -85.64 63.13
CA LEU A 906 -22.79 -86.58 63.13
C LEU A 906 -22.37 -88.01 63.47
N GLN A 907 -21.21 -88.47 63.00
CA GLN A 907 -20.63 -89.77 63.38
C GLN A 907 -20.32 -89.80 64.89
N LYS A 908 -19.72 -88.74 65.45
CA LYS A 908 -19.45 -88.64 66.89
C LYS A 908 -20.72 -88.52 67.72
N ASP A 909 -21.74 -87.83 67.25
CA ASP A 909 -23.06 -87.82 67.89
C ASP A 909 -23.72 -89.22 67.91
N ILE A 910 -23.52 -90.02 66.86
CA ILE A 910 -24.01 -91.40 66.80
C ILE A 910 -23.20 -92.30 67.75
N GLU A 911 -21.87 -92.21 67.75
CA GLU A 911 -21.00 -92.91 68.72
C GLU A 911 -21.35 -92.55 70.17
N LEU A 912 -21.56 -91.26 70.47
CA LEU A 912 -21.97 -90.79 71.79
C LEU A 912 -23.36 -91.31 72.18
N LYS A 913 -24.33 -91.31 71.26
CA LYS A 913 -25.65 -91.92 71.50
C LYS A 913 -25.55 -93.42 71.70
N GLU A 914 -24.66 -94.12 71.00
CA GLU A 914 -24.41 -95.55 71.25
C GLU A 914 -23.77 -95.79 72.62
N LEU A 915 -22.76 -95.01 73.00
CA LEU A 915 -22.12 -95.10 74.31
C LEU A 915 -23.11 -94.76 75.45
N GLN A 916 -23.96 -93.76 75.26
CA GLN A 916 -25.04 -93.43 76.19
C GLN A 916 -26.07 -94.58 76.27
N ASN A 917 -26.52 -95.14 75.15
CA ASN A 917 -27.41 -96.31 75.15
C ASN A 917 -26.78 -97.55 75.81
N ARG A 918 -25.45 -97.71 75.76
CA ARG A 918 -24.72 -98.76 76.50
C ARG A 918 -24.64 -98.44 77.99
N LEU A 919 -24.42 -97.18 78.36
CA LEU A 919 -24.46 -96.70 79.74
C LEU A 919 -25.86 -96.92 80.36
N ASP A 920 -26.92 -96.51 79.68
CA ASP A 920 -28.30 -96.63 80.14
C ASP A 920 -28.73 -98.09 80.29
N LYS A 921 -28.29 -98.98 79.39
CA LYS A 921 -28.45 -100.44 79.56
C LYS A 921 -27.69 -100.95 80.79
N GLY A 922 -26.44 -100.54 80.98
CA GLY A 922 -25.67 -100.86 82.18
C GLY A 922 -26.33 -100.35 83.47
N ILE A 923 -26.94 -99.17 83.44
CA ILE A 923 -27.70 -98.61 84.56
C ILE A 923 -28.97 -99.43 84.84
N GLN A 924 -29.68 -99.89 83.80
CA GLN A 924 -30.84 -100.80 83.96
C GLN A 924 -30.44 -102.20 84.44
N GLU A 925 -29.27 -102.71 84.05
CA GLU A 925 -28.72 -103.97 84.56
C GLU A 925 -28.25 -103.83 86.02
N LEU A 926 -27.69 -102.68 86.38
CA LEU A 926 -27.39 -102.30 87.77
C LEU A 926 -28.65 -102.05 88.61
N SER A 927 -29.75 -101.55 88.04
CA SER A 927 -31.02 -101.43 88.78
C SER A 927 -31.64 -102.82 89.01
N LYS A 928 -31.76 -103.65 87.97
CA LYS A 928 -32.25 -105.04 88.07
C LYS A 928 -31.43 -105.88 89.03
N THR A 929 -30.10 -105.75 89.05
CA THR A 929 -29.27 -106.48 90.03
C THR A 929 -29.41 -105.94 91.45
N ARG A 930 -29.65 -104.64 91.65
CA ARG A 930 -30.04 -104.08 92.96
C ARG A 930 -31.43 -104.54 93.41
N GLU A 931 -32.42 -104.57 92.50
CA GLU A 931 -33.77 -105.09 92.76
C GLU A 931 -33.71 -106.58 93.16
N ASN A 932 -32.95 -107.39 92.42
CA ASN A 932 -32.69 -108.80 92.75
C ASN A 932 -31.95 -108.96 94.09
N LEU A 933 -31.00 -108.06 94.41
CA LEU A 933 -30.30 -108.07 95.70
C LEU A 933 -31.26 -107.74 96.86
N VAL A 934 -32.14 -106.75 96.71
CA VAL A 934 -33.19 -106.43 97.70
C VAL A 934 -34.19 -107.59 97.85
N GLY A 935 -34.52 -108.29 96.75
CA GLY A 935 -35.29 -109.53 96.78
C GLY A 935 -34.58 -110.65 97.56
N ALA A 936 -33.27 -110.81 97.34
CA ALA A 936 -32.45 -111.76 98.08
C ALA A 936 -32.37 -111.40 99.58
N GLU A 937 -32.11 -110.14 99.93
CA GLU A 937 -32.05 -109.64 101.31
C GLU A 937 -33.38 -109.78 102.06
N THR A 938 -34.51 -109.53 101.40
CA THR A 938 -35.84 -109.73 102.01
C THR A 938 -36.16 -111.21 102.19
N SER A 939 -35.81 -112.06 101.23
CA SER A 939 -35.92 -113.53 101.41
C SER A 939 -35.03 -114.04 102.54
N LYS A 940 -33.81 -113.50 102.69
CA LYS A 940 -32.89 -113.79 103.80
C LYS A 940 -33.51 -113.40 105.14
N LYS A 941 -34.07 -112.19 105.26
CA LYS A 941 -34.73 -111.72 106.49
C LYS A 941 -35.88 -112.64 106.91
N HIS A 942 -36.73 -113.09 105.97
CA HIS A 942 -37.77 -114.07 106.29
C HIS A 942 -37.24 -115.45 106.71
N LEU A 943 -36.07 -115.87 106.21
CA LEU A 943 -35.40 -117.08 106.71
C LEU A 943 -34.80 -116.88 108.10
N GLU A 944 -34.22 -115.71 108.40
CA GLU A 944 -33.70 -115.35 109.72
C GLU A 944 -34.82 -115.24 110.77
N GLU A 945 -35.97 -114.63 110.42
CA GLU A 945 -37.19 -114.63 111.24
C GLU A 945 -37.67 -116.04 111.57
N ARG A 946 -37.76 -116.91 110.55
CA ARG A 946 -38.24 -118.30 110.68
C ARG A 946 -37.26 -119.18 111.46
N ILE A 947 -35.95 -118.93 111.35
CA ILE A 947 -34.94 -119.53 112.23
C ILE A 947 -35.17 -119.07 113.66
N SER A 948 -35.42 -117.77 113.90
CA SER A 948 -35.65 -117.24 115.25
C SER A 948 -36.84 -117.92 115.97
N ASP A 949 -37.91 -118.23 115.24
CA ASP A 949 -39.10 -118.90 115.80
C ASP A 949 -38.84 -120.38 116.10
N LEU A 950 -38.10 -121.09 115.24
CA LEU A 950 -37.64 -122.45 115.54
C LEU A 950 -36.70 -122.47 116.76
N THR A 951 -35.80 -121.50 116.89
CA THR A 951 -34.90 -121.37 118.05
C THR A 951 -35.67 -121.10 119.35
N LYS A 952 -36.74 -120.29 119.33
CA LYS A 952 -37.63 -120.09 120.50
C LYS A 952 -38.34 -121.39 120.92
N GLN A 953 -38.75 -122.22 119.97
CA GLN A 953 -39.38 -123.52 120.26
C GLN A 953 -38.39 -124.51 120.88
N ILE A 954 -37.13 -124.49 120.45
CA ILE A 954 -36.06 -125.31 121.04
C ILE A 954 -35.83 -124.90 122.51
N TYR A 955 -35.55 -123.63 122.79
CA TYR A 955 -35.31 -123.15 124.16
C TYR A 955 -36.48 -123.49 125.13
N GLY A 956 -37.73 -123.33 124.70
CA GLY A 956 -38.91 -123.66 125.51
C GLY A 956 -39.12 -125.16 125.79
N SER A 957 -38.35 -126.03 125.12
CA SER A 957 -38.29 -127.47 125.39
C SER A 957 -37.09 -127.87 126.27
N GLU A 958 -35.96 -127.17 126.14
CA GLU A 958 -34.71 -127.44 126.87
C GLU A 958 -34.80 -127.10 128.36
N GLU A 959 -35.47 -125.99 128.73
CA GLU A 959 -35.65 -125.60 130.14
C GLU A 959 -36.40 -126.65 130.99
N LYS A 960 -37.16 -127.55 130.35
CA LYS A 960 -37.90 -128.63 131.05
C LYS A 960 -37.08 -129.91 131.24
N LEU A 961 -35.86 -129.98 130.70
CA LEU A 961 -34.95 -131.13 130.85
C LEU A 961 -33.71 -130.80 131.70
N ALA A 962 -33.25 -129.54 131.71
CA ALA A 962 -32.00 -129.13 132.36
C ALA A 962 -31.99 -129.12 133.91
N VAL A 963 -33.10 -129.47 134.57
CA VAL A 963 -33.21 -129.49 136.05
C VAL A 963 -32.57 -130.75 136.68
N TYR A 964 -32.26 -131.79 135.90
CA TYR A 964 -31.98 -133.12 136.46
C TYR A 964 -30.51 -133.55 136.64
N GLU A 965 -29.53 -132.94 135.99
CA GLU A 965 -28.12 -133.35 136.13
C GLU A 965 -27.17 -132.22 136.57
N ARG A 966 -26.18 -132.56 137.40
CA ARG A 966 -25.37 -131.62 138.17
C ARG A 966 -23.93 -131.50 137.64
N ARG A 967 -23.45 -130.26 137.51
CA ARG A 967 -22.14 -129.71 137.97
C ARG A 967 -21.11 -130.78 138.42
N PRO A 968 -19.89 -130.86 137.82
CA PRO A 968 -18.90 -129.77 138.05
C PRO A 968 -17.83 -129.45 136.96
N SER A 969 -17.57 -128.15 136.80
CA SER A 969 -16.25 -127.47 136.67
C SER A 969 -14.98 -128.24 136.23
N ALA A 970 -14.40 -127.85 135.07
CA ALA A 970 -12.97 -127.49 134.96
C ALA A 970 -12.59 -126.67 133.68
N THR A 971 -11.83 -125.59 133.87
CA THR A 971 -10.81 -124.97 132.97
C THR A 971 -11.12 -124.44 131.54
N SER A 972 -10.64 -123.21 131.31
CA SER A 972 -10.13 -122.60 130.05
C SER A 972 -11.10 -122.19 128.92
N GLY A 973 -11.06 -120.89 128.54
CA GLY A 973 -11.55 -120.42 127.23
C GLY A 973 -12.20 -119.02 127.16
N THR A 974 -11.42 -117.94 127.34
CA THR A 974 -11.52 -116.63 126.65
C THR A 974 -12.92 -116.22 126.10
N SER A 975 -13.75 -115.37 126.71
CA SER A 975 -13.58 -113.97 127.20
C SER A 975 -13.07 -112.96 126.15
N GLN A 976 -13.50 -111.69 126.09
CA GLN A 976 -14.80 -111.07 126.42
C GLN A 976 -14.85 -109.65 125.80
N THR A 977 -15.97 -108.97 126.03
CA THR A 977 -16.23 -107.53 125.82
C THR A 977 -15.17 -106.55 126.35
N GLY A 978 -14.95 -105.45 125.61
CA GLY A 978 -15.18 -104.09 126.13
C GLY A 978 -14.04 -103.31 126.81
N GLU A 979 -14.04 -102.01 126.50
CA GLU A 979 -13.56 -100.85 127.30
C GLU A 979 -12.07 -100.63 127.69
N GLN A 980 -11.68 -99.34 127.56
CA GLN A 980 -10.61 -98.59 128.27
C GLN A 980 -9.12 -98.99 128.13
N GLY A 981 -8.24 -97.98 127.98
CA GLY A 981 -6.91 -97.99 128.63
C GLY A 981 -5.61 -98.13 127.80
N ILE A 982 -5.32 -97.17 126.91
CA ILE A 982 -3.98 -96.69 126.46
C ILE A 982 -2.81 -97.70 126.31
N SER A 983 -2.22 -97.79 125.10
CA SER A 983 -0.79 -98.15 124.93
C SER A 983 -0.05 -97.14 124.02
N ARG A 984 1.24 -96.92 124.30
CA ARG A 984 2.07 -95.85 123.69
C ARG A 984 2.41 -96.09 122.22
N GLU A 985 2.51 -97.34 121.77
CA GLU A 985 2.82 -97.68 120.38
C GLU A 985 1.71 -97.24 119.42
N GLN A 986 0.45 -97.38 119.82
CA GLN A 986 -0.70 -97.02 118.98
C GLN A 986 -0.80 -95.51 118.74
N GLN A 987 -0.23 -94.67 119.62
CA GLN A 987 -0.08 -93.23 119.39
C GLN A 987 1.02 -92.92 118.35
N LEU A 988 2.13 -93.65 118.38
CA LEU A 988 3.21 -93.48 117.40
C LEU A 988 2.78 -93.93 116.00
N GLU A 989 1.94 -94.96 115.89
CA GLU A 989 1.34 -95.36 114.61
C GLU A 989 0.38 -94.30 114.06
N SER A 990 -0.43 -93.64 114.91
CA SER A 990 -1.26 -92.51 114.47
C SER A 990 -0.44 -91.27 114.10
N GLU A 991 0.57 -90.91 114.89
CA GLU A 991 1.48 -89.78 114.57
C GLU A 991 2.22 -90.03 113.25
N VAL A 992 2.66 -91.27 112.97
CA VAL A 992 3.27 -91.64 111.68
C VAL A 992 2.25 -91.64 110.53
N ALA A 993 0.99 -91.97 110.77
CA ALA A 993 -0.07 -91.87 109.76
C ALA A 993 -0.39 -90.40 109.42
N GLU A 994 -0.49 -89.52 110.42
CA GLU A 994 -0.73 -88.08 110.26
C GLU A 994 0.47 -87.36 109.62
N LEU A 995 1.71 -87.71 109.99
CA LEU A 995 2.90 -87.18 109.30
C LEU A 995 2.98 -87.64 107.84
N ARG A 996 2.50 -88.85 107.52
CA ARG A 996 2.41 -89.33 106.12
C ARG A 996 1.30 -88.64 105.33
N SER A 997 0.14 -88.34 105.92
CA SER A 997 -0.92 -87.59 105.22
C SER A 997 -0.54 -86.12 105.04
N ALA A 998 0.07 -85.49 106.04
CA ALA A 998 0.62 -84.13 105.95
C ALA A 998 1.72 -84.03 104.88
N LEU A 999 2.63 -85.01 104.80
CA LEU A 999 3.62 -85.10 103.72
C LEU A 999 2.93 -85.20 102.35
N LYS A 1000 1.86 -86.00 102.23
CA LYS A 1000 1.10 -86.16 100.98
C LYS A 1000 0.40 -84.88 100.51
N VAL A 1001 -0.12 -84.08 101.45
CA VAL A 1001 -0.69 -82.76 101.15
C VAL A 1001 0.42 -81.79 100.72
N ALA A 1002 1.54 -81.73 101.45
CA ALA A 1002 2.68 -80.89 101.08
C ALA A 1002 3.29 -81.27 99.71
N GLU A 1003 3.31 -82.55 99.33
CA GLU A 1003 3.70 -82.99 97.98
C GLU A 1003 2.76 -82.46 96.89
N LEU A 1004 1.44 -82.44 97.15
CA LEU A 1004 0.43 -81.93 96.21
C LEU A 1004 0.47 -80.40 96.11
N ASP A 1005 0.60 -79.69 97.23
CA ASP A 1005 0.73 -78.23 97.25
C ASP A 1005 2.03 -77.77 96.57
N LEU A 1006 3.11 -78.52 96.74
CA LEU A 1006 4.39 -78.27 96.05
C LEU A 1006 4.31 -78.58 94.55
N ALA A 1007 3.48 -79.53 94.13
CA ALA A 1007 3.18 -79.78 92.72
C ALA A 1007 2.31 -78.66 92.12
N ALA A 1008 1.28 -78.19 92.83
CA ALA A 1008 0.43 -77.08 92.43
C ALA A 1008 1.21 -75.76 92.32
N ALA A 1009 2.07 -75.46 93.32
CA ALA A 1009 2.95 -74.30 93.30
C ALA A 1009 3.92 -74.33 92.10
N LYS A 1010 4.49 -75.49 91.77
CA LYS A 1010 5.30 -75.66 90.55
C LYS A 1010 4.48 -75.45 89.27
N GLY A 1011 3.24 -75.95 89.23
CA GLY A 1011 2.31 -75.69 88.12
C GLY A 1011 2.02 -74.21 87.92
N HIS A 1012 1.78 -73.46 88.99
CA HIS A 1012 1.58 -72.02 88.90
C HIS A 1012 2.85 -71.25 88.51
N VAL A 1013 4.03 -71.63 89.01
CA VAL A 1013 5.31 -71.05 88.55
C VAL A 1013 5.54 -71.31 87.07
N GLN A 1014 5.22 -72.50 86.58
CA GLN A 1014 5.29 -72.86 85.16
C GLN A 1014 4.33 -71.98 84.33
N GLN A 1015 3.07 -71.84 84.76
CA GLN A 1015 2.07 -70.98 84.12
C GLN A 1015 2.48 -69.50 84.09
N PHE A 1016 2.95 -68.94 85.22
CA PHE A 1016 3.43 -67.56 85.25
C PHE A 1016 4.66 -67.34 84.36
N LYS A 1017 5.54 -68.35 84.25
CA LYS A 1017 6.67 -68.29 83.32
C LYS A 1017 6.23 -68.30 81.86
N GLU A 1018 5.30 -69.19 81.49
CA GLU A 1018 4.74 -69.26 80.14
C GLU A 1018 3.98 -67.98 79.77
N ILE A 1019 3.21 -67.41 80.70
CA ILE A 1019 2.57 -66.09 80.55
C ILE A 1019 3.61 -64.97 80.40
N SER A 1020 4.68 -64.97 81.20
CA SER A 1020 5.73 -63.94 81.07
C SER A 1020 6.46 -64.04 79.73
N GLN A 1021 6.79 -65.25 79.28
CA GLN A 1021 7.45 -65.48 77.99
C GLN A 1021 6.54 -65.09 76.82
N ALA A 1022 5.25 -65.46 76.85
CA ALA A 1022 4.29 -65.02 75.85
C ALA A 1022 4.11 -63.48 75.83
N SER A 1023 4.18 -62.81 76.99
CA SER A 1023 4.13 -61.35 77.06
C SER A 1023 5.41 -60.67 76.58
N GLU A 1024 6.58 -61.28 76.82
CA GLU A 1024 7.89 -60.80 76.36
C GLU A 1024 8.04 -60.99 74.84
N GLU A 1025 7.60 -62.12 74.30
CA GLU A 1025 7.48 -62.36 72.85
C GLU A 1025 6.47 -61.41 72.20
N ALA A 1026 5.31 -61.17 72.82
CA ALA A 1026 4.32 -60.21 72.31
C ALA A 1026 4.87 -58.76 72.30
N LEU A 1027 5.60 -58.35 73.33
CA LEU A 1027 6.26 -57.04 73.38
C LEU A 1027 7.43 -56.93 72.40
N SER A 1028 8.20 -58.01 72.21
CA SER A 1028 9.27 -58.10 71.21
C SER A 1028 8.71 -57.95 69.78
N ASN A 1029 7.64 -58.68 69.47
CA ASN A 1029 6.94 -58.58 68.19
C ASN A 1029 6.30 -57.20 67.98
N LEU A 1030 5.70 -56.61 69.03
CA LEU A 1030 5.16 -55.25 68.97
C LEU A 1030 6.26 -54.22 68.69
N ASN A 1031 7.40 -54.30 69.38
CA ASN A 1031 8.56 -53.45 69.13
C ASN A 1031 9.09 -53.62 67.71
N SER A 1032 9.25 -54.86 67.21
CA SER A 1032 9.67 -55.13 65.83
C SER A 1032 8.73 -54.47 64.82
N THR A 1033 7.41 -54.69 64.94
CA THR A 1033 6.44 -54.08 64.02
C THR A 1033 6.37 -52.56 64.13
N TYR A 1034 6.68 -51.99 65.30
CA TYR A 1034 6.79 -50.54 65.50
C TYR A 1034 8.07 -49.98 64.86
N ASP A 1035 9.21 -50.65 65.01
CA ASP A 1035 10.47 -50.27 64.37
C ASP A 1035 10.42 -50.45 62.84
N ASP A 1036 9.75 -51.48 62.33
CA ASP A 1036 9.46 -51.66 60.90
C ASP A 1036 8.56 -50.54 60.37
N TYR A 1037 7.49 -50.19 61.10
CA TYR A 1037 6.61 -49.07 60.75
C TYR A 1037 7.35 -47.72 60.79
N LYS A 1038 8.21 -47.53 61.79
CA LYS A 1038 9.06 -46.35 61.93
C LYS A 1038 10.08 -46.24 60.79
N ALA A 1039 10.80 -47.31 60.48
CA ALA A 1039 11.75 -47.35 59.35
C ALA A 1039 11.04 -47.12 58.00
N SER A 1040 9.83 -47.66 57.82
CA SER A 1040 8.99 -47.40 56.64
C SER A 1040 8.54 -45.95 56.53
N THR A 1041 8.12 -45.33 57.64
CA THR A 1041 7.66 -43.93 57.65
C THR A 1041 8.81 -42.93 57.56
N GLU A 1042 9.94 -43.15 58.26
CA GLU A 1042 11.18 -42.38 58.08
C GLU A 1042 11.73 -42.55 56.64
N GLY A 1043 11.58 -43.74 56.04
CA GLY A 1043 11.90 -44.01 54.65
C GLY A 1043 10.99 -43.30 53.63
N GLN A 1044 9.71 -43.06 53.97
CA GLN A 1044 8.79 -42.26 53.14
C GLN A 1044 9.06 -40.75 53.32
N ILE A 1045 9.27 -40.30 54.56
CA ILE A 1045 9.59 -38.90 54.88
C ILE A 1045 10.90 -38.48 54.20
N SER A 1046 11.95 -39.31 54.25
CA SER A 1046 13.22 -39.01 53.59
C SER A 1046 13.11 -39.00 52.05
N ARG A 1047 12.31 -39.88 51.44
CA ARG A 1047 11.99 -39.80 50.00
C ARG A 1047 11.29 -38.49 49.65
N HIS A 1048 10.23 -38.14 50.37
CA HIS A 1048 9.51 -36.89 50.13
C HIS A 1048 10.34 -35.64 50.42
N GLN A 1049 11.30 -35.69 51.35
CA GLN A 1049 12.28 -34.62 51.56
C GLN A 1049 13.24 -34.47 50.38
N VAL A 1050 13.72 -35.57 49.80
CA VAL A 1050 14.57 -35.55 48.59
C VAL A 1050 13.79 -35.10 47.36
N GLU A 1051 12.55 -35.56 47.18
CA GLU A 1051 11.63 -35.12 46.12
C GLU A 1051 11.32 -33.62 46.25
N TYR A 1052 11.04 -33.14 47.47
CA TYR A 1052 10.79 -31.73 47.74
C TYR A 1052 12.04 -30.87 47.47
N ALA A 1053 13.23 -31.30 47.92
CA ALA A 1053 14.49 -30.61 47.64
C ALA A 1053 14.79 -30.54 46.13
N ALA A 1054 14.62 -31.65 45.39
CA ALA A 1054 14.80 -31.67 43.94
C ALA A 1054 13.75 -30.82 43.19
N LEU A 1055 12.53 -30.72 43.72
CA LEU A 1055 11.51 -29.79 43.20
C LEU A 1055 11.83 -28.33 43.53
N GLN A 1056 12.42 -28.03 44.69
CA GLN A 1056 12.90 -26.69 45.03
C GLN A 1056 14.08 -26.28 44.13
N GLU A 1057 15.11 -27.11 44.01
CA GLU A 1057 16.27 -26.88 43.12
C GLU A 1057 15.82 -26.66 41.67
N ARG A 1058 14.86 -27.45 41.17
CA ARG A 1058 14.29 -27.27 39.83
C ARG A 1058 13.45 -25.99 39.70
N LEU A 1059 12.77 -25.56 40.76
CA LEU A 1059 11.98 -24.33 40.78
C LEU A 1059 12.90 -23.10 40.82
N GLU A 1060 13.98 -23.15 41.59
CA GLU A 1060 15.06 -22.15 41.63
C GLU A 1060 15.77 -22.05 40.28
N ALA A 1061 16.15 -23.18 39.67
CA ALA A 1061 16.73 -23.21 38.32
C ALA A 1061 15.81 -22.59 37.26
N VAL A 1062 14.50 -22.87 37.29
CA VAL A 1062 13.52 -22.25 36.38
C VAL A 1062 13.32 -20.75 36.70
N GLN A 1063 13.45 -20.32 37.96
CA GLN A 1063 13.45 -18.90 38.32
C GLN A 1063 14.71 -18.19 37.79
N GLU A 1064 15.88 -18.83 37.85
CA GLU A 1064 17.12 -18.30 37.26
C GLU A 1064 17.05 -18.26 35.73
N GLU A 1065 16.52 -19.30 35.06
CA GLU A 1065 16.28 -19.28 33.62
C GLU A 1065 15.31 -18.17 33.21
N LEU A 1066 14.21 -17.97 33.95
CA LEU A 1066 13.27 -16.87 33.72
C LEU A 1066 13.91 -15.50 33.97
N ALA A 1067 14.77 -15.35 34.98
CA ALA A 1067 15.53 -14.13 35.24
C ALA A 1067 16.54 -13.86 34.12
N GLN A 1068 17.29 -14.87 33.66
CA GLN A 1068 18.20 -14.77 32.52
C GLN A 1068 17.47 -14.42 31.22
N LEU A 1069 16.33 -15.05 30.94
CA LEU A 1069 15.50 -14.75 29.76
C LEU A 1069 14.92 -13.33 29.83
N ARG A 1070 14.48 -12.88 31.02
CA ARG A 1070 14.01 -11.50 31.23
C ARG A 1070 15.14 -10.47 31.04
N ASN A 1071 16.35 -10.78 31.52
CA ASN A 1071 17.53 -9.94 31.30
C ASN A 1071 17.90 -9.89 29.82
N ARG A 1072 18.02 -11.04 29.14
CA ARG A 1072 18.27 -11.13 27.69
C ARG A 1072 17.22 -10.39 26.86
N HIS A 1073 15.94 -10.44 27.24
CA HIS A 1073 14.89 -9.66 26.59
C HIS A 1073 15.06 -8.15 26.84
N SER A 1074 15.46 -7.74 28.06
CA SER A 1074 15.75 -6.33 28.34
C SER A 1074 17.01 -5.81 27.62
N GLU A 1075 17.97 -6.70 27.35
CA GLU A 1075 19.17 -6.41 26.57
C GLU A 1075 18.84 -6.31 25.07
N LEU A 1076 18.11 -7.27 24.51
CA LEU A 1076 17.61 -7.21 23.11
C LEU A 1076 16.73 -5.97 22.87
N GLN A 1077 15.91 -5.59 23.85
CA GLN A 1077 15.07 -4.40 23.72
C GLN A 1077 15.90 -3.11 23.78
N LYS A 1078 16.94 -3.05 24.61
CA LYS A 1078 17.90 -1.93 24.59
C LYS A 1078 18.64 -1.87 23.26
N THR A 1079 19.21 -2.97 22.76
CA THR A 1079 19.91 -2.97 21.47
C THR A 1079 18.97 -2.58 20.33
N PHE A 1080 17.70 -3.00 20.36
CA PHE A 1080 16.71 -2.56 19.38
C PHE A 1080 16.38 -1.06 19.49
N ASP A 1081 16.21 -0.52 20.69
CA ASP A 1081 15.97 0.92 20.89
C ASP A 1081 17.22 1.77 20.55
N ASP A 1082 18.44 1.25 20.79
CA ASP A 1082 19.72 1.86 20.40
C ASP A 1082 19.94 1.80 18.88
N GLU A 1083 19.69 0.66 18.23
CA GLU A 1083 19.72 0.51 16.75
C GLU A 1083 18.69 1.43 16.08
N LYS A 1084 17.51 1.56 16.67
CA LYS A 1084 16.47 2.48 16.22
C LYS A 1084 16.85 3.94 16.43
N ALA A 1085 17.50 4.28 17.55
CA ALA A 1085 18.03 5.62 17.78
C ALA A 1085 19.14 5.95 16.77
N ALA A 1086 20.08 5.03 16.54
CA ALA A 1086 21.10 5.13 15.50
C ALA A 1086 20.45 5.32 14.11
N TRP A 1087 19.49 4.48 13.72
CA TRP A 1087 18.77 4.62 12.45
C TRP A 1087 18.03 5.94 12.32
N THR A 1088 17.44 6.49 13.40
CA THR A 1088 16.83 7.83 13.34
C THR A 1088 17.86 8.96 13.22
N ASN A 1089 19.06 8.79 13.77
CA ASN A 1089 20.16 9.73 13.58
C ASN A 1089 20.76 9.62 12.17
N ASP A 1090 20.97 8.42 11.65
CA ASP A 1090 21.44 8.16 10.28
C ASP A 1090 20.42 8.65 9.25
N LYS A 1091 19.12 8.43 9.49
CA LYS A 1091 18.06 9.04 8.69
C LYS A 1091 18.15 10.57 8.74
N ARG A 1092 18.36 11.17 9.92
CA ARG A 1092 18.46 12.63 10.08
C ARG A 1092 19.71 13.22 9.44
N THR A 1093 20.85 12.52 9.47
CA THR A 1093 22.07 12.96 8.78
C THR A 1093 21.94 12.76 7.27
N LEU A 1094 21.29 11.69 6.80
CA LEU A 1094 20.95 11.53 5.38
C LEU A 1094 19.99 12.62 4.90
N GLU A 1095 18.89 12.88 5.62
CA GLU A 1095 17.98 14.01 5.35
C GLU A 1095 18.74 15.35 5.38
N GLY A 1096 19.65 15.54 6.33
CA GLY A 1096 20.58 16.67 6.39
C GLY A 1096 21.43 16.78 5.12
N THR A 1097 22.13 15.72 4.72
CA THR A 1097 22.93 15.71 3.49
C THR A 1097 22.09 15.85 2.23
N ILE A 1098 20.80 15.47 2.22
CA ILE A 1098 19.89 15.72 1.10
C ILE A 1098 19.45 17.20 1.08
N VAL A 1099 19.30 17.84 2.24
CA VAL A 1099 19.11 19.30 2.31
C VAL A 1099 20.39 20.04 1.90
N ASP A 1100 21.56 19.61 2.35
CA ASP A 1100 22.86 20.20 1.98
C ASP A 1100 23.19 19.96 0.50
N LEU A 1101 22.90 18.78 -0.05
CA LEU A 1101 23.04 18.49 -1.47
C LEU A 1101 22.00 19.22 -2.31
N SER A 1102 20.72 19.27 -1.92
CA SER A 1102 19.70 20.01 -2.69
C SER A 1102 19.81 21.52 -2.54
N THR A 1103 20.42 22.03 -1.47
CA THR A 1103 20.83 23.44 -1.38
C THR A 1103 22.12 23.69 -2.13
N SER A 1104 23.11 22.80 -2.13
CA SER A 1104 24.30 22.90 -2.99
C SER A 1104 23.96 22.75 -4.46
N GLU A 1105 22.92 21.97 -4.81
CA GLU A 1105 22.38 21.82 -6.15
C GLU A 1105 21.62 23.08 -6.53
N LYS A 1106 20.75 23.63 -5.67
CA LYS A 1106 20.14 24.95 -5.89
C LYS A 1106 21.17 26.08 -5.98
N HIS A 1107 22.25 26.05 -5.21
CA HIS A 1107 23.34 27.01 -5.34
C HIS A 1107 24.12 26.78 -6.64
N ALA A 1108 24.35 25.52 -7.04
CA ALA A 1108 24.92 25.19 -8.34
C ALA A 1108 23.98 25.51 -9.50
N GLU A 1109 22.66 25.55 -9.29
CA GLU A 1109 21.64 25.99 -10.25
C GLU A 1109 21.47 27.51 -10.25
N THR A 1110 21.67 28.22 -9.14
CA THR A 1110 21.77 29.68 -9.14
C THR A 1110 23.11 30.15 -9.67
N ASP A 1111 24.19 29.38 -9.51
CA ASP A 1111 25.50 29.63 -10.11
C ASP A 1111 25.55 29.19 -11.57
N ARG A 1112 24.83 28.12 -11.93
CA ARG A 1112 24.65 27.72 -13.32
C ARG A 1112 23.70 28.65 -14.04
N SER A 1113 22.62 29.12 -13.40
CA SER A 1113 21.73 30.11 -14.01
C SER A 1113 22.27 31.53 -13.91
N SER A 1114 23.14 31.88 -12.95
CA SER A 1114 23.93 33.12 -13.02
C SER A 1114 24.95 33.01 -14.14
N ARG A 1115 25.69 31.89 -14.27
CA ARG A 1115 26.58 31.65 -15.41
C ARG A 1115 25.85 31.49 -16.74
N GLU A 1116 24.62 30.98 -16.80
CA GLU A 1116 23.79 30.93 -18.01
C GLU A 1116 23.06 32.25 -18.26
N ASN A 1117 22.94 33.14 -17.26
CA ASN A 1117 22.48 34.52 -17.43
C ASN A 1117 23.63 35.49 -17.73
N GLU A 1118 24.86 35.18 -17.30
CA GLU A 1118 26.10 35.78 -17.76
C GLU A 1118 26.33 35.31 -19.19
N ILE A 1119 26.37 33.99 -19.45
CA ILE A 1119 26.46 33.42 -20.80
C ILE A 1119 25.30 33.92 -21.67
N ARG A 1120 24.07 34.14 -21.17
CA ARG A 1120 23.05 34.86 -21.95
C ARG A 1120 23.32 36.35 -22.09
N GLN A 1121 23.85 37.04 -21.10
CA GLN A 1121 24.18 38.47 -21.22
C GLN A 1121 25.28 38.67 -22.25
N LEU A 1122 26.39 37.95 -22.17
CA LEU A 1122 27.45 38.07 -23.15
C LEU A 1122 27.02 37.40 -24.48
N GLU A 1123 26.19 36.34 -24.54
CA GLU A 1123 25.54 35.84 -25.79
C GLU A 1123 24.48 36.78 -26.40
N GLU A 1124 23.75 37.57 -25.61
CA GLU A 1124 22.79 38.54 -26.13
C GLU A 1124 23.54 39.74 -26.66
N ARG A 1125 24.40 40.32 -25.81
CA ARG A 1125 25.26 41.43 -26.17
C ARG A 1125 26.22 41.02 -27.33
N ALA A 1126 26.50 39.72 -27.48
CA ALA A 1126 27.15 39.10 -28.63
C ALA A 1126 26.29 39.13 -29.88
N LYS A 1127 25.04 38.64 -29.79
CA LYS A 1127 24.06 38.73 -30.88
C LYS A 1127 23.70 40.20 -31.23
N ARG A 1128 24.05 41.17 -30.36
CA ARG A 1128 24.11 42.61 -30.68
C ARG A 1128 25.40 43.03 -31.40
N LYS A 1129 26.54 42.35 -31.18
CA LYS A 1129 27.77 42.49 -31.99
C LYS A 1129 27.70 41.82 -33.37
N SER A 1130 26.81 40.84 -33.57
CA SER A 1130 26.28 40.57 -34.93
C SER A 1130 24.91 39.90 -34.91
N GLY A 1131 24.00 40.42 -35.74
CA GLY A 1131 23.17 39.51 -36.54
C GLY A 1131 24.08 38.83 -37.58
N ILE A 1132 23.85 37.59 -38.00
CA ILE A 1132 22.61 36.79 -37.92
C ILE A 1132 23.00 35.26 -37.98
N PRO A 1133 22.11 34.27 -37.74
CA PRO A 1133 21.62 33.77 -36.43
C PRO A 1133 21.79 32.24 -36.24
N THR A 1134 21.18 31.68 -35.16
CA THR A 1134 21.11 30.24 -34.72
C THR A 1134 22.50 29.68 -34.35
N LYS A 1135 22.79 28.47 -33.84
CA LYS A 1135 22.14 27.16 -33.57
C LYS A 1135 22.92 26.10 -32.67
N SER A 1136 24.24 26.17 -32.38
CA SER A 1136 25.10 24.96 -32.21
C SER A 1136 26.57 24.96 -31.62
N LEU A 1137 26.80 24.63 -30.35
CA LEU A 1137 28.05 23.97 -29.90
C LEU A 1137 27.86 23.19 -28.59
N LEU A 1138 26.76 23.43 -27.86
CA LEU A 1138 26.21 22.46 -26.90
C LEU A 1138 25.49 21.25 -27.56
N THR A 1139 26.15 20.65 -28.56
CA THR A 1139 25.96 19.24 -28.98
C THR A 1139 27.26 18.43 -28.99
N GLN A 1140 28.22 18.80 -28.14
CA GLN A 1140 29.23 17.93 -27.51
C GLN A 1140 29.42 18.50 -26.11
N ILE A 1141 28.99 17.85 -25.01
CA ILE A 1141 29.50 16.58 -24.49
C ILE A 1141 28.39 15.86 -23.69
N LEU A 1142 28.06 14.61 -24.04
CA LEU A 1142 28.02 13.43 -23.15
C LEU A 1142 27.45 12.18 -23.85
N SER A 1143 28.34 11.22 -24.19
CA SER A 1143 28.11 9.78 -24.50
C SER A 1143 29.33 9.33 -25.32
N SER A 1144 30.08 8.25 -25.04
CA SER A 1144 30.14 7.21 -24.00
C SER A 1144 31.61 6.63 -24.04
N PRO A 1145 32.07 5.54 -23.36
CA PRO A 1145 31.39 4.51 -22.54
C PRO A 1145 32.09 4.20 -21.18
N LEU A 1146 31.79 3.01 -20.61
CA LEU A 1146 32.27 2.48 -19.32
C LEU A 1146 33.52 1.57 -19.42
N ARG A 1147 34.06 1.27 -18.21
CA ARG A 1147 34.85 0.07 -17.78
C ARG A 1147 36.37 0.05 -18.02
N PRO A 1148 37.14 -0.71 -17.21
CA PRO A 1148 36.72 -1.56 -16.07
C PRO A 1148 36.17 -0.79 -14.87
#